data_AF-A0A5C6P1C2-F1
#
_entry.id   AF-A0A5C6P1C2-F1
#
_cell.length_a   1.000
_cell.length_b   1.000
_cell.length_c   1.000
_cell.angle_alpha   90.00
_cell.angle_beta   90.00
_cell.angle_gamma   90.00
#
_symmetry.space_group_name_H-M   'P 1'
#
loop_
_entity.id
_entity.type
_entity.pdbx_description
1 polymer ?
#
loop_
_entity_poly.entity_id
_entity_poly.type
_entity_poly.pdbx_seq_one_letter_code
_entity_poly.pdbx_strand_id
1 'polypeptide(L)'
;MFRASIVEAADRCCGRKVVGACRGGNARTRWWTPAVRDAVKLKKESYRALLACGTPEAADGYRRAKRSAATAVAEAKTRAWEEFGEAMENDFRTASKRFWTTIRRLRRGKQCTVNTVYSGDGVLLTSTRDVVDRWKEYFEDLLNPTNTPSSEEVGPGDLEMGSRISGAEVAEVVKKLLGGKAPGVDEIRPESLKALDVVGQSCLTRLCNISWTSGAVPLYWQTGVVVPLFKKGDRRVCSNYRGITLLSLPGKVYSGVLERRVRRIVEPRIQEEQCGFRPGRGTVDQLYTLSRVFEGAWEFAQPVHMCFVDLEKAFDRVPRGVLWGVLREYGVSGPLIRAVRSLYDRCQSLVRIAGSKSNSFPVRVGLRQGCPLSPILFIIFMDRISRCSHGVEGIRFGDLRIASLLFADDVVLLASSARDLQLSLDRFAAACEAAGMRISTSKSEAMVLDRKKVECLLRVKEEILPQVEEFKYLGVLFTSEGRMEREIDRRIGAASTVMRTLHRSVVVKRELSRKAKLSIYRSIFVPTLTYGHELWVMTKRTRSRVQAAEMSFLRRVAGLSLRDRVRSSAIREELGVESLLLRIERSQMGWLGHLVRMPPGRLPGEVFRACPSGKRPPGRPRTRWRDYVSRLAWERLGIPPDELEEVAGEREVLASLLRLLPPRPDPG
;
A
#
# COMPACT_ATOMS: atom_id res chain seq x y z
N MET A 1 33.68 -15.53 5.52
CA MET A 1 34.53 -14.92 4.48
C MET A 1 33.77 -13.92 3.61
N PHE A 2 32.86 -14.34 2.71
CA PHE A 2 32.16 -13.44 1.76
C PHE A 2 31.62 -12.13 2.37
N ARG A 3 30.85 -12.22 3.47
CA ARG A 3 30.34 -11.04 4.20
C ARG A 3 31.45 -10.12 4.68
N ALA A 4 32.46 -10.68 5.35
CA ALA A 4 33.54 -9.90 5.95
C ALA A 4 34.29 -9.11 4.88
N SER A 5 34.65 -9.75 3.76
CA SER A 5 35.32 -9.11 2.64
C SER A 5 34.53 -7.94 2.06
N ILE A 6 33.21 -8.09 1.88
CA ILE A 6 32.36 -6.99 1.37
C ILE A 6 32.26 -5.83 2.36
N VAL A 7 32.01 -6.14 3.64
CA VAL A 7 31.85 -5.11 4.67
C VAL A 7 33.17 -4.36 4.88
N GLU A 8 34.29 -5.07 4.92
CA GLU A 8 35.62 -4.49 5.06
C GLU A 8 36.02 -3.64 3.86
N ALA A 9 35.77 -4.11 2.63
CA ALA A 9 36.00 -3.31 1.44
C ALA A 9 35.14 -2.03 1.43
N ALA A 10 33.86 -2.14 1.83
CA ALA A 10 32.98 -0.97 1.95
C ALA A 10 33.46 0.00 3.04
N ASP A 11 33.95 -0.51 4.17
CA ASP A 11 34.49 0.29 5.27
C ASP A 11 35.75 1.07 4.83
N ARG A 12 36.68 0.38 4.14
CA ARG A 12 37.90 0.99 3.59
C ARG A 12 37.59 2.04 2.52
N CYS A 13 36.65 1.78 1.60
CA CYS A 13 36.36 2.66 0.47
C CYS A 13 35.42 3.82 0.81
N CYS A 14 34.48 3.64 1.75
CA CYS A 14 33.41 4.62 2.01
C CYS A 14 33.46 5.25 3.42
N GLY A 15 34.21 4.65 4.36
CA GLY A 15 34.25 5.06 5.76
C GLY A 15 32.95 4.81 6.55
N ARG A 16 33.01 4.97 7.88
CA ARG A 16 31.84 4.91 8.78
C ARG A 16 31.34 6.30 9.12
N LYS A 17 30.05 6.54 8.94
CA LYS A 17 29.35 7.69 9.51
C LYS A 17 28.44 7.24 10.64
N VAL A 18 28.83 7.53 11.88
CA VAL A 18 27.94 7.40 13.04
C VAL A 18 26.94 8.55 12.96
N VAL A 19 25.70 8.23 12.57
CA VAL A 19 24.61 9.21 12.62
C VAL A 19 24.17 9.29 14.09
N GLY A 20 24.72 10.25 14.83
CA GLY A 20 24.24 10.55 16.19
C GLY A 20 22.73 10.76 16.20
N ALA A 21 22.10 10.47 17.34
CA ALA A 21 20.66 10.63 17.56
C ALA A 21 20.20 11.93 16.92
N CYS A 22 19.27 11.82 15.96
CA CYS A 22 18.79 12.93 15.15
C CYS A 22 18.49 14.15 16.03
N ARG A 23 19.44 15.08 16.15
CA ARG A 23 19.19 16.46 16.55
C ARG A 23 18.53 17.14 15.35
N GLY A 24 17.37 16.64 14.98
CA GLY A 24 16.43 17.36 14.14
C GLY A 24 15.93 18.52 14.96
N GLY A 25 16.69 19.62 14.96
CA GLY A 25 16.26 20.88 15.55
C GLY A 25 14.82 21.15 15.14
N ASN A 26 13.97 21.38 16.13
CA ASN A 26 12.57 21.66 15.88
C ASN A 26 12.53 22.97 15.09
N ALA A 27 11.96 23.00 13.88
CA ALA A 27 11.81 24.27 13.15
C ALA A 27 11.03 25.31 13.98
N ARG A 28 10.19 24.82 14.92
CA ARG A 28 9.49 25.63 15.94
C ARG A 28 10.39 26.29 16.99
N THR A 29 11.69 26.03 17.02
CA THR A 29 12.64 26.69 17.94
C THR A 29 13.75 27.43 17.19
N ARG A 30 13.81 27.34 15.85
CA ARG A 30 14.81 28.05 15.04
C ARG A 30 14.65 29.57 15.09
N TRP A 31 13.42 30.05 15.27
CA TRP A 31 13.12 31.47 15.43
C TRP A 31 13.47 32.02 16.83
N TRP A 32 13.88 31.18 17.79
CA TRP A 32 14.29 31.61 19.12
C TRP A 32 15.75 32.08 19.12
N THR A 33 15.98 33.23 18.49
CA THR A 33 17.31 33.85 18.36
C THR A 33 17.69 34.63 19.63
N PRO A 34 18.97 35.00 19.80
CA PRO A 34 19.39 35.91 20.88
C PRO A 34 18.56 37.21 20.90
N ALA A 35 18.34 37.85 19.75
CA ALA A 35 17.51 39.06 19.63
C ALA A 35 16.07 38.87 20.16
N VAL A 36 15.43 37.73 19.88
CA VAL A 36 14.10 37.41 20.42
C VAL A 36 14.15 37.20 21.93
N ARG A 37 15.19 36.51 22.42
CA ARG A 37 15.39 36.27 23.85
C ARG A 37 15.53 37.58 24.61
N ASP A 38 16.32 38.50 24.10
CA ASP A 38 16.61 39.79 24.72
C ASP A 38 15.36 40.68 24.73
N ALA A 39 14.62 40.75 23.61
CA ALA A 39 13.36 41.49 23.55
C ALA A 39 12.28 40.93 24.49
N VAL A 40 12.18 39.59 24.62
CA VAL A 40 11.26 38.95 25.57
C VAL A 40 11.70 39.17 27.03
N LYS A 41 13.02 39.19 27.28
CA LYS A 41 13.58 39.51 28.61
C LYS A 41 13.21 40.94 29.00
N LEU A 42 13.45 41.91 28.12
CA LEU A 42 13.09 43.31 28.32
C LEU A 42 11.59 43.49 28.57
N LYS A 43 10.72 42.81 27.80
CA LYS A 43 9.27 42.79 28.04
C LYS A 43 8.93 42.32 29.47
N LYS A 44 9.57 41.25 29.95
CA LYS A 44 9.33 40.71 31.30
C LYS A 44 9.82 41.67 32.37
N GLU A 45 10.97 42.30 32.18
CA GLU A 45 11.53 43.31 33.08
C GLU A 45 10.62 44.54 33.16
N SER A 46 10.17 45.08 32.02
CA SER A 46 9.22 46.21 32.00
C SER A 46 7.86 45.87 32.61
N TYR A 47 7.41 44.61 32.51
CA TYR A 47 6.18 44.17 33.17
C TYR A 47 6.33 44.10 34.70
N ARG A 48 7.49 43.66 35.19
CA ARG A 48 7.80 43.69 36.64
C ARG A 48 7.87 45.13 37.15
N ALA A 49 8.48 46.04 36.40
CA ALA A 49 8.52 47.46 36.75
C ALA A 49 7.12 48.08 36.81
N LEU A 50 6.23 47.73 35.87
CA LEU A 50 4.82 48.15 35.89
C LEU A 50 4.09 47.65 37.16
N LEU A 51 4.30 46.39 37.54
CA LEU A 51 3.70 45.82 38.76
C LEU A 51 4.23 46.47 40.04
N ALA A 52 5.48 46.90 40.05
CA ALA A 52 6.12 47.49 41.24
C ALA A 52 5.73 48.95 41.47
N CYS A 53 5.66 49.76 40.40
CA CYS A 53 5.54 51.23 40.53
C CYS A 53 4.17 51.76 40.10
N GLY A 54 3.42 51.04 39.26
CA GLY A 54 2.08 51.44 38.81
C GLY A 54 1.99 52.73 37.98
N THR A 55 3.11 53.34 37.58
CA THR A 55 3.12 54.67 36.95
C THR A 55 2.77 54.64 35.46
N PRO A 56 2.26 55.77 34.90
CA PRO A 56 2.01 55.91 33.46
C PRO A 56 3.26 55.62 32.59
N GLU A 57 4.44 56.03 33.04
CA GLU A 57 5.71 55.82 32.34
C GLU A 57 6.10 54.34 32.30
N ALA A 58 5.88 53.61 33.40
CA ALA A 58 6.10 52.18 33.47
C ALA A 58 5.12 51.42 32.55
N ALA A 59 3.87 51.90 32.44
CA ALA A 59 2.88 51.35 31.52
C ALA A 59 3.28 51.59 30.05
N ASP A 60 3.81 52.76 29.71
CA ASP A 60 4.34 53.07 28.39
C ASP A 60 5.60 52.27 28.04
N GLY A 61 6.52 52.12 29.00
CA GLY A 61 7.69 51.25 28.90
C GLY A 61 7.30 49.81 28.57
N TYR A 62 6.34 49.25 29.30
CA TYR A 62 5.81 47.91 29.01
C TYR A 62 5.13 47.84 27.63
N ARG A 63 4.31 48.82 27.24
CA ARG A 63 3.68 48.86 25.91
C ARG A 63 4.70 48.88 24.77
N ARG A 64 5.80 49.64 24.91
CA ARG A 64 6.92 49.65 23.95
C ARG A 64 7.64 48.31 23.90
N ALA A 65 8.02 47.76 25.05
CA ALA A 65 8.72 46.47 25.13
C ALA A 65 7.86 45.31 24.62
N LYS A 66 6.54 45.32 24.88
CA LYS A 66 5.58 44.34 24.35
C LYS A 66 5.49 44.39 22.82
N ARG A 67 5.44 45.59 22.24
CA ARG A 67 5.44 45.78 20.77
C ARG A 67 6.76 45.32 20.16
N SER A 68 7.89 45.74 20.72
CA SER A 68 9.23 45.33 20.26
C SER A 68 9.40 43.80 20.29
N ALA A 69 9.01 43.15 21.40
CA ALA A 69 9.04 41.69 21.50
C ALA A 69 8.11 41.01 20.48
N ALA A 70 6.92 41.56 20.23
CA ALA A 70 6.01 41.03 19.23
C ALA A 70 6.59 41.13 17.81
N THR A 71 7.19 42.27 17.46
CA THR A 71 7.87 42.49 16.17
C THR A 71 9.06 41.54 16.00
N ALA A 72 9.96 41.46 16.98
CA ALA A 72 11.13 40.58 16.93
C ALA A 72 10.72 39.11 16.74
N VAL A 73 9.67 38.66 17.45
CA VAL A 73 9.12 37.31 17.29
C VAL A 73 8.52 37.10 15.91
N ALA A 74 7.81 38.09 15.36
CA ALA A 74 7.21 38.00 14.04
C ALA A 74 8.28 37.91 12.94
N GLU A 75 9.28 38.80 12.96
CA GLU A 75 10.40 38.82 12.02
C GLU A 75 11.22 37.54 12.07
N ALA A 76 11.59 37.07 13.27
CA ALA A 76 12.36 35.84 13.42
C ALA A 76 11.58 34.61 12.95
N LYS A 77 10.25 34.59 13.16
CA LYS A 77 9.40 33.53 12.61
C LYS A 77 9.34 33.59 11.09
N THR A 78 9.19 34.77 10.51
CA THR A 78 9.18 34.97 9.05
C THR A 78 10.48 34.49 8.43
N ARG A 79 11.63 34.95 8.93
CA ARG A 79 12.96 34.55 8.46
C ARG A 79 13.19 33.05 8.56
N ALA A 80 12.87 32.43 9.71
CA ALA A 80 13.01 30.98 9.88
C ALA A 80 12.16 30.17 8.88
N TRP A 81 11.04 30.74 8.44
CA TRP A 81 10.12 30.14 7.49
C TRP A 81 10.51 30.37 6.03
N GLU A 82 11.23 31.45 5.73
CA GLU A 82 11.87 31.74 4.44
C GLU A 82 13.06 30.81 4.23
N GLU A 83 14.00 30.76 5.18
CA GLU A 83 15.15 29.85 5.19
C GLU A 83 14.71 28.38 5.00
N PHE A 84 13.59 27.99 5.60
CA PHE A 84 13.01 26.66 5.42
C PHE A 84 12.55 26.43 3.96
N GLY A 85 11.91 27.43 3.34
CA GLY A 85 11.46 27.38 1.96
C GLY A 85 12.62 27.29 0.98
N GLU A 86 13.65 28.11 1.17
CA GLU A 86 14.88 28.09 0.38
C GLU A 86 15.62 26.76 0.50
N ALA A 87 15.77 26.23 1.72
CA ALA A 87 16.38 24.92 1.94
C ALA A 87 15.59 23.80 1.24
N MET A 88 14.25 23.88 1.27
CA MET A 88 13.39 22.92 0.57
C MET A 88 13.52 23.01 -0.95
N GLU A 89 13.63 24.22 -1.51
CA GLU A 89 13.86 24.42 -2.94
C GLU A 89 15.25 23.92 -3.36
N ASN A 90 16.28 24.18 -2.55
CA ASN A 90 17.62 23.63 -2.79
C ASN A 90 17.60 22.10 -2.73
N ASP A 91 16.95 21.50 -1.72
CA ASP A 91 16.76 20.06 -1.63
C ASP A 91 16.00 19.50 -2.84
N PHE A 92 15.02 20.24 -3.38
CA PHE A 92 14.29 19.81 -4.58
C PHE A 92 15.21 19.72 -5.81
N ARG A 93 16.14 20.67 -5.97
CA ARG A 93 17.08 20.72 -7.11
C ARG A 93 18.26 19.74 -6.96
N THR A 94 18.85 19.68 -5.77
CA THR A 94 20.15 19.00 -5.54
C THR A 94 20.01 17.66 -4.83
N ALA A 95 18.94 17.46 -4.03
CA ALA A 95 18.80 16.33 -3.13
C ALA A 95 17.36 15.83 -3.03
N SER A 96 16.75 15.46 -4.17
CA SER A 96 15.31 15.10 -4.27
C SER A 96 14.81 14.13 -3.17
N LYS A 97 15.65 13.17 -2.75
CA LYS A 97 15.34 12.25 -1.65
C LYS A 97 15.09 12.96 -0.31
N ARG A 98 15.86 14.01 0.02
CA ARG A 98 15.66 14.83 1.22
C ARG A 98 14.37 15.62 1.13
N PHE A 99 14.12 16.29 0.00
CA PHE A 99 12.87 17.00 -0.27
C PHE A 99 11.65 16.10 0.00
N TRP A 100 11.59 14.92 -0.62
CA TRP A 100 10.47 13.98 -0.43
C TRP A 100 10.36 13.43 0.98
N THR A 101 11.48 13.31 1.70
CA THR A 101 11.50 12.90 3.11
C THR A 101 10.89 14.00 3.99
N THR A 102 11.21 15.26 3.73
CA THR A 102 10.61 16.40 4.44
C THR A 102 9.12 16.53 4.14
N ILE A 103 8.68 16.41 2.88
CA ILE A 103 7.26 16.39 2.51
C ILE A 103 6.51 15.26 3.24
N ARG A 104 7.09 14.06 3.29
CA ARG A 104 6.50 12.92 4.01
C ARG A 104 6.37 13.21 5.51
N ARG A 105 7.37 13.85 6.12
CA ARG A 105 7.35 14.25 7.53
C ARG A 105 6.29 15.33 7.81
N LEU A 106 6.17 16.34 6.94
CA LEU A 106 5.13 17.37 7.06
C LEU A 106 3.73 16.76 7.00
N ARG A 107 3.50 15.78 6.11
CA ARG A 107 2.21 15.09 5.99
C ARG A 107 1.86 14.19 7.16
N ARG A 108 2.84 13.44 7.68
CA ARG A 108 2.65 12.45 8.75
C ARG A 108 2.79 13.04 10.16
N GLY A 109 3.22 14.29 10.27
CA GLY A 109 3.58 14.92 11.54
C GLY A 109 4.87 14.36 12.13
N LYS A 110 5.17 14.74 13.39
CA LYS A 110 6.30 14.17 14.13
C LYS A 110 5.97 12.72 14.44
N GLN A 111 6.69 11.78 13.83
CA GLN A 111 6.64 10.39 14.28
C GLN A 111 7.35 10.35 15.64
N CYS A 112 6.60 10.17 16.72
CA CYS A 112 7.19 9.78 17.99
C CYS A 112 7.90 8.45 17.76
N THR A 113 9.18 8.37 18.14
CA THR A 113 9.83 7.08 18.35
C THR A 113 9.07 6.38 19.46
N VAL A 114 8.82 5.08 19.28
CA VAL A 114 8.13 4.26 20.27
C VAL A 114 9.12 4.00 21.41
N ASN A 115 9.25 5.00 22.28
CA ASN A 115 10.09 4.91 23.47
C ASN A 115 9.27 4.35 24.65
N THR A 116 7.97 4.14 24.46
CA THR A 116 7.06 3.63 25.49
C THR A 116 6.04 2.67 24.90
N VAL A 117 5.74 1.59 25.63
CA VAL A 117 4.87 0.47 25.20
C VAL A 117 4.17 -0.11 26.43
N TYR A 118 2.95 -0.61 26.29
CA TYR A 118 2.29 -1.35 27.37
C TYR A 118 2.79 -2.79 27.48
N SER A 119 3.00 -3.26 28.71
CA SER A 119 3.22 -4.68 29.02
C SER A 119 1.99 -5.53 28.66
N GLY A 120 2.10 -6.85 28.79
CA GLY A 120 0.93 -7.75 28.69
C GLY A 120 -0.19 -7.36 29.66
N ASP A 121 0.18 -6.95 30.87
CA ASP A 121 -0.73 -6.57 31.96
C ASP A 121 -1.17 -5.09 31.95
N GLY A 122 -0.84 -4.35 30.89
CA GLY A 122 -1.26 -2.95 30.72
C GLY A 122 -0.39 -1.90 31.41
N VAL A 123 0.76 -2.28 31.98
CA VAL A 123 1.72 -1.33 32.62
C VAL A 123 2.55 -0.62 31.56
N LEU A 124 2.77 0.69 31.71
CA LEU A 124 3.55 1.48 30.75
C LEU A 124 5.06 1.31 30.96
N LEU A 125 5.72 0.64 30.01
CA LEU A 125 7.17 0.47 29.96
C LEU A 125 7.82 1.69 29.30
N THR A 126 8.94 2.16 29.87
CA THR A 126 9.65 3.37 29.40
C THR A 126 11.15 3.18 29.21
N SER A 127 11.75 2.15 29.82
CA SER A 127 13.16 1.84 29.65
C SER A 127 13.40 1.22 28.26
N THR A 128 14.56 1.50 27.66
CA THR A 128 14.87 0.98 26.31
C THR A 128 14.94 -0.55 26.29
N ARG A 129 15.44 -1.17 27.37
CA ARG A 129 15.55 -2.62 27.50
C ARG A 129 14.17 -3.26 27.58
N ASP A 130 13.33 -2.80 28.50
CA ASP A 130 11.99 -3.37 28.71
C ASP A 130 11.11 -3.21 27.48
N VAL A 131 11.23 -2.08 26.78
CA VAL A 131 10.55 -1.87 25.49
C VAL A 131 10.99 -2.91 24.47
N VAL A 132 12.31 -3.10 24.27
CA VAL A 132 12.83 -4.08 23.30
C VAL A 132 12.43 -5.50 23.66
N ASP A 133 12.47 -5.86 24.95
CA ASP A 133 12.09 -7.18 25.44
C ASP A 133 10.58 -7.43 25.28
N ARG A 134 9.74 -6.44 25.58
CA ARG A 134 8.29 -6.50 25.32
C ARG A 134 7.96 -6.71 23.84
N TRP A 135 8.73 -6.07 22.96
CA TRP A 135 8.57 -6.28 21.52
C TRP A 135 9.02 -7.66 21.07
N LYS A 136 10.10 -8.19 21.64
CA LYS A 136 10.57 -9.56 21.41
C LYS A 136 9.48 -10.55 21.80
N GLU A 137 8.99 -10.46 23.04
CA GLU A 137 7.90 -11.30 23.57
C GLU A 137 6.69 -11.29 22.63
N TYR A 138 6.17 -10.11 22.26
CA TYR A 138 5.02 -10.02 21.36
C TYR A 138 5.24 -10.74 20.00
N PHE A 139 6.42 -10.57 19.38
CA PHE A 139 6.69 -11.22 18.10
C PHE A 139 7.03 -12.71 18.25
N GLU A 140 7.63 -13.11 19.37
CA GLU A 140 7.91 -14.50 19.71
C GLU A 140 6.60 -15.28 19.89
N ASP A 141 5.65 -14.75 20.64
CA ASP A 141 4.31 -15.35 20.82
C ASP A 141 3.53 -15.42 19.50
N LEU A 142 3.62 -14.36 18.70
CA LEU A 142 2.95 -14.30 17.40
C LEU A 142 3.48 -15.39 16.45
N LEU A 143 4.80 -15.59 16.43
CA LEU A 143 5.47 -16.45 15.47
C LEU A 143 5.71 -17.88 15.98
N ASN A 144 5.30 -18.18 17.21
CA ASN A 144 5.42 -19.49 17.87
C ASN A 144 4.19 -19.82 18.74
N PRO A 145 2.99 -19.95 18.15
CA PRO A 145 1.80 -20.32 18.91
C PRO A 145 1.92 -21.73 19.51
N THR A 146 1.36 -21.94 20.70
CA THR A 146 1.45 -23.17 21.51
C THR A 146 0.88 -24.41 20.84
N ASN A 147 -0.14 -24.29 19.99
CA ASN A 147 -0.80 -25.43 19.32
C ASN A 147 -0.20 -25.77 17.94
N THR A 148 1.13 -25.75 17.82
CA THR A 148 1.77 -26.11 16.54
C THR A 148 1.85 -27.63 16.42
N PRO A 149 1.16 -28.28 15.45
CA PRO A 149 1.33 -29.71 15.22
C PRO A 149 2.78 -30.02 14.86
N SER A 150 3.29 -31.13 15.39
CA SER A 150 4.64 -31.62 15.10
C SER A 150 4.83 -31.83 13.60
N SER A 151 6.04 -31.54 13.12
CA SER A 151 6.41 -31.71 11.71
C SER A 151 6.32 -33.19 11.34
N GLU A 152 5.53 -33.54 10.32
CA GLU A 152 5.55 -34.90 9.75
C GLU A 152 6.92 -35.26 9.16
N GLU A 153 7.23 -36.56 9.23
CA GLU A 153 8.49 -37.18 8.84
C GLU A 153 8.81 -37.07 7.34
N VAL A 154 10.09 -37.25 7.07
CA VAL A 154 10.72 -37.19 5.76
C VAL A 154 10.27 -38.40 4.92
N GLY A 155 9.31 -38.20 4.02
CA GLY A 155 9.07 -39.15 2.93
C GLY A 155 10.35 -39.32 2.06
N PRO A 156 10.54 -40.48 1.40
CA PRO A 156 11.75 -40.79 0.65
C PRO A 156 12.06 -39.69 -0.37
N GLY A 157 13.28 -39.17 -0.33
CA GLY A 157 13.68 -38.09 -1.21
C GLY A 157 13.88 -38.60 -2.64
N ASP A 158 13.10 -38.07 -3.58
CA ASP A 158 13.40 -38.23 -5.00
C ASP A 158 14.83 -37.73 -5.28
N LEU A 159 15.63 -38.63 -5.87
CA LEU A 159 17.03 -38.47 -6.28
C LEU A 159 17.19 -37.64 -7.57
N GLU A 160 16.20 -36.82 -7.95
CA GLU A 160 16.36 -35.95 -9.10
C GLU A 160 17.35 -34.82 -8.80
N MET A 161 18.40 -34.72 -9.61
CA MET A 161 19.38 -33.64 -9.55
C MET A 161 18.91 -32.46 -10.40
N GLY A 162 18.09 -31.61 -9.81
CA GLY A 162 17.59 -30.38 -10.42
C GLY A 162 18.72 -29.46 -10.88
N SER A 163 18.46 -28.70 -11.95
CA SER A 163 19.47 -27.89 -12.63
C SER A 163 20.18 -26.90 -11.70
N ARG A 164 21.50 -26.75 -11.89
CA ARG A 164 22.33 -25.78 -11.14
C ARG A 164 21.80 -24.36 -11.31
N ILE A 165 22.06 -23.50 -10.33
CA ILE A 165 21.75 -22.07 -10.39
C ILE A 165 22.76 -21.40 -11.31
N SER A 166 22.28 -20.79 -12.39
CA SER A 166 23.13 -20.08 -13.34
C SER A 166 23.56 -18.70 -12.82
N GLY A 167 24.70 -18.21 -13.30
CA GLY A 167 25.13 -16.84 -13.01
C GLY A 167 24.15 -15.78 -13.52
N ALA A 168 23.48 -16.04 -14.65
CA ALA A 168 22.46 -15.16 -15.22
C ALA A 168 21.25 -14.99 -14.29
N GLU A 169 20.75 -16.08 -13.68
CA GLU A 169 19.66 -16.01 -12.70
C GLU A 169 20.03 -15.11 -11.52
N VAL A 170 21.24 -15.27 -10.98
CA VAL A 170 21.76 -14.48 -9.86
C VAL A 170 21.91 -13.01 -10.26
N ALA A 171 22.56 -12.74 -11.39
CA ALA A 171 22.79 -11.39 -11.89
C ALA A 171 21.47 -10.63 -12.12
N GLU A 172 20.45 -11.29 -12.69
CA GLU A 172 19.16 -10.66 -12.92
C GLU A 172 18.42 -10.34 -11.59
N VAL A 173 18.57 -11.17 -10.55
CA VAL A 173 18.03 -10.84 -9.20
C VAL A 173 18.78 -9.67 -8.58
N VAL A 174 20.12 -9.66 -8.65
CA VAL A 174 20.95 -8.56 -8.13
C VAL A 174 20.61 -7.24 -8.81
N LYS A 175 20.44 -7.23 -10.14
CA LYS A 175 20.05 -6.05 -10.92
C LYS A 175 18.72 -5.46 -10.43
N LYS A 176 17.75 -6.30 -10.10
CA LYS A 176 16.41 -5.92 -9.60
C LYS A 176 16.39 -5.47 -8.12
N LEU A 177 17.47 -5.64 -7.36
CA LEU A 177 17.52 -5.15 -5.98
C LEU A 177 17.28 -3.63 -5.95
N LEU A 178 16.50 -3.14 -4.99
CA LEU A 178 16.28 -1.70 -4.85
C LEU A 178 17.38 -1.10 -3.97
N GLY A 179 18.00 -0.01 -4.43
CA GLY A 179 18.94 0.77 -3.64
C GLY A 179 18.27 1.52 -2.47
N GLY A 180 19.08 1.93 -1.50
CA GLY A 180 18.69 2.71 -0.33
C GLY A 180 17.83 1.95 0.67
N LYS A 181 17.84 0.61 0.62
CA LYS A 181 17.09 -0.26 1.56
C LYS A 181 17.96 -0.60 2.76
N ALA A 182 17.29 -0.87 3.89
CA ALA A 182 17.95 -1.27 5.12
C ALA A 182 18.52 -2.69 4.99
N PRO A 183 19.73 -2.96 5.50
CA PRO A 183 20.31 -4.29 5.49
C PRO A 183 19.69 -5.18 6.57
N GLY A 184 19.91 -6.49 6.44
CA GLY A 184 19.60 -7.49 7.46
C GLY A 184 20.72 -7.62 8.51
N VAL A 185 20.81 -8.79 9.15
CA VAL A 185 21.82 -9.08 10.18
C VAL A 185 23.27 -9.06 9.64
N ASP A 186 23.45 -9.25 8.33
CA ASP A 186 24.74 -9.23 7.68
C ASP A 186 25.30 -7.81 7.47
N GLU A 187 24.46 -6.79 7.62
CA GLU A 187 24.75 -5.37 7.39
C GLU A 187 25.19 -5.05 5.93
N ILE A 188 24.96 -5.97 4.97
CA ILE A 188 25.29 -5.78 3.55
C ILE A 188 24.17 -4.99 2.87
N ARG A 189 24.54 -3.91 2.17
CA ARG A 189 23.58 -3.06 1.45
C ARG A 189 23.42 -3.48 -0.02
N PRO A 190 22.25 -3.23 -0.64
CA PRO A 190 22.01 -3.53 -2.06
C PRO A 190 23.09 -3.00 -3.00
N GLU A 191 23.61 -1.81 -2.74
CA GLU A 191 24.66 -1.17 -3.51
C GLU A 191 25.93 -2.01 -3.58
N SER A 192 26.31 -2.65 -2.46
CA SER A 192 27.51 -3.49 -2.38
C SER A 192 27.42 -4.68 -3.32
N LEU A 193 26.26 -5.35 -3.42
CA LEU A 193 26.10 -6.47 -4.36
C LEU A 193 26.00 -6.01 -5.81
N LYS A 194 25.43 -4.84 -6.06
CA LYS A 194 25.35 -4.27 -7.42
C LYS A 194 26.70 -3.80 -7.96
N ALA A 195 27.63 -3.46 -7.07
CA ALA A 195 28.98 -3.06 -7.43
C ALA A 195 29.94 -4.26 -7.61
N LEU A 196 29.47 -5.50 -7.43
CA LEU A 196 30.31 -6.68 -7.64
C LEU A 196 30.68 -6.82 -9.12
N ASP A 197 31.97 -7.03 -9.36
CA ASP A 197 32.54 -7.42 -10.63
C ASP A 197 32.22 -8.89 -10.97
N VAL A 198 32.78 -9.38 -12.07
CA VAL A 198 32.55 -10.76 -12.56
C VAL A 198 32.99 -11.80 -11.52
N VAL A 199 34.10 -11.56 -10.82
CA VAL A 199 34.62 -12.47 -9.80
C VAL A 199 33.69 -12.50 -8.59
N GLY A 200 33.26 -11.34 -8.10
CA GLY A 200 32.31 -11.22 -7.00
C GLY A 200 30.95 -11.85 -7.32
N GLN A 201 30.44 -11.67 -8.53
CA GLN A 201 29.21 -12.33 -9.00
C GLN A 201 29.36 -13.85 -9.11
N SER A 202 30.52 -14.33 -9.57
CA SER A 202 30.83 -15.77 -9.60
C SER A 202 30.86 -16.36 -8.18
N CYS A 203 31.46 -15.66 -7.22
CA CYS A 203 31.48 -16.07 -5.81
C CYS A 203 30.06 -16.16 -5.21
N LEU A 204 29.21 -15.17 -5.48
CA LEU A 204 27.81 -15.18 -5.03
C LEU A 204 27.03 -16.35 -5.66
N THR A 205 27.23 -16.60 -6.96
CA THR A 205 26.62 -17.73 -7.67
C THR A 205 27.09 -19.07 -7.10
N ARG A 206 28.38 -19.21 -6.78
CA ARG A 206 28.93 -20.40 -6.13
C ARG A 206 28.29 -20.63 -4.76
N LEU A 207 28.11 -19.58 -3.96
CA LEU A 207 27.43 -19.64 -2.66
C LEU A 207 25.98 -20.11 -2.78
N CYS A 208 25.24 -19.63 -3.78
CA CYS A 208 23.89 -20.09 -4.10
C CYS A 208 23.88 -21.58 -4.49
N ASN A 209 24.83 -22.03 -5.32
CA ASN A 209 24.91 -23.43 -5.74
C ASN A 209 25.30 -24.37 -4.60
N ILE A 210 26.23 -23.97 -3.73
CA ILE A 210 26.54 -24.74 -2.51
C ILE A 210 25.28 -24.93 -1.67
N SER A 211 24.48 -23.87 -1.51
CA SER A 211 23.23 -23.94 -0.76
C SER A 211 22.18 -24.83 -1.45
N TRP A 212 22.09 -24.74 -2.77
CA TRP A 212 21.21 -25.57 -3.61
C TRP A 212 21.55 -27.06 -3.50
N THR A 213 22.81 -27.42 -3.69
CA THR A 213 23.27 -28.82 -3.71
C THR A 213 23.25 -29.44 -2.31
N SER A 214 23.67 -28.70 -1.28
CA SER A 214 23.68 -29.22 0.10
C SER A 214 22.29 -29.29 0.73
N GLY A 215 21.30 -28.56 0.21
CA GLY A 215 19.99 -28.41 0.84
C GLY A 215 20.04 -27.63 2.17
N ALA A 216 21.15 -26.93 2.45
CA ALA A 216 21.35 -26.14 3.66
C ALA A 216 21.82 -24.72 3.30
N VAL A 217 21.46 -23.75 4.14
CA VAL A 217 21.87 -22.35 3.97
C VAL A 217 22.62 -21.85 5.21
N PRO A 218 23.46 -20.83 5.07
CA PRO A 218 24.10 -20.19 6.23
C PRO A 218 23.08 -19.67 7.24
N LEU A 219 23.40 -19.75 8.54
CA LEU A 219 22.53 -19.26 9.62
C LEU A 219 22.14 -17.78 9.45
N TYR A 220 23.03 -16.95 8.91
CA TYR A 220 22.74 -15.55 8.58
C TYR A 220 21.57 -15.39 7.60
N TRP A 221 21.33 -16.35 6.71
CA TRP A 221 20.21 -16.33 5.76
C TRP A 221 18.89 -16.75 6.39
N GLN A 222 18.97 -17.53 7.47
CA GLN A 222 17.84 -17.97 8.30
C GLN A 222 17.48 -16.96 9.39
N THR A 223 18.37 -16.00 9.67
CA THR A 223 18.18 -14.98 10.70
C THR A 223 17.58 -13.70 10.14
N GLY A 224 16.38 -13.34 10.59
CA GLY A 224 15.68 -12.10 10.25
C GLY A 224 15.79 -11.01 11.31
N VAL A 225 15.83 -9.75 10.88
CA VAL A 225 15.69 -8.59 11.78
C VAL A 225 14.29 -8.00 11.61
N VAL A 226 13.43 -8.22 12.61
CA VAL A 226 12.05 -7.71 12.64
C VAL A 226 12.06 -6.24 13.04
N VAL A 227 11.48 -5.39 12.20
CA VAL A 227 11.30 -3.96 12.45
C VAL A 227 9.79 -3.67 12.50
N PRO A 228 9.24 -3.29 13.67
CA PRO A 228 7.83 -2.94 13.77
C PRO A 228 7.50 -1.63 13.06
N LEU A 229 6.49 -1.67 12.20
CA LEU A 229 5.94 -0.51 11.50
C LEU A 229 4.52 -0.23 11.98
N PHE A 230 4.30 0.99 12.49
CA PHE A 230 2.98 1.40 13.00
C PHE A 230 1.92 1.36 11.89
N LYS A 231 0.78 0.70 12.16
CA LYS A 231 -0.37 0.58 11.25
C LYS A 231 -1.46 1.61 11.57
N LYS A 232 -2.15 1.46 12.71
CA LYS A 232 -3.28 2.30 13.17
C LYS A 232 -3.53 2.09 14.68
N GLY A 233 -4.33 2.95 15.33
CA GLY A 233 -4.69 2.81 16.75
C GLY A 233 -3.69 3.44 17.73
N ASP A 234 -3.69 3.00 18.99
CA ASP A 234 -2.72 3.45 19.98
C ASP A 234 -1.30 2.94 19.64
N ARG A 235 -0.33 3.85 19.62
CA ARG A 235 1.09 3.58 19.31
C ARG A 235 1.80 2.83 20.42
N ARG A 236 1.24 2.75 21.62
CA ARG A 236 1.79 2.03 22.77
C ARG A 236 1.42 0.55 22.78
N VAL A 237 0.54 0.10 21.89
CA VAL A 237 0.06 -1.29 21.82
C VAL A 237 0.78 -2.03 20.68
N CYS A 238 1.44 -3.15 20.99
CA CYS A 238 2.23 -3.91 20.00
C CYS A 238 1.40 -4.45 18.82
N SER A 239 0.16 -4.87 19.06
CA SER A 239 -0.74 -5.43 18.02
C SER A 239 -1.12 -4.44 16.92
N ASN A 240 -0.92 -3.14 17.17
CA ASN A 240 -1.14 -2.06 16.21
C ASN A 240 0.02 -1.86 15.22
N TYR A 241 1.03 -2.74 15.25
CA TYR A 241 2.20 -2.70 14.40
C TYR A 241 2.31 -3.95 13.53
N ARG A 242 2.98 -3.78 12.39
CA ARG A 242 3.31 -4.84 11.45
C ARG A 242 4.82 -5.11 11.50
N GLY A 243 5.23 -6.35 11.71
CA GLY A 243 6.64 -6.73 11.71
C GLY A 243 7.19 -6.92 10.31
N ILE A 244 8.07 -6.03 9.84
CA ILE A 244 8.81 -6.26 8.59
C ILE A 244 10.13 -6.95 8.90
N THR A 245 10.37 -8.10 8.27
CA THR A 245 11.60 -8.87 8.42
C THR A 245 12.62 -8.43 7.38
N LEU A 246 13.76 -7.93 7.86
CA LEU A 246 14.93 -7.63 7.04
C LEU A 246 15.84 -8.86 7.01
N LEU A 247 16.10 -9.38 5.81
CA LEU A 247 16.89 -10.58 5.58
C LEU A 247 18.33 -10.23 5.20
N SER A 248 19.24 -11.18 5.41
CA SER A 248 20.55 -11.15 4.78
C SER A 248 20.42 -10.99 3.28
N LEU A 249 21.24 -10.13 2.69
CA LEU A 249 21.10 -9.74 1.29
C LEU A 249 21.49 -10.87 0.33
N PRO A 250 22.58 -11.64 0.52
CA PRO A 250 22.82 -12.86 -0.26
C PRO A 250 21.68 -13.88 -0.11
N GLY A 251 21.13 -14.06 1.10
CA GLY A 251 19.96 -14.93 1.30
C GLY A 251 18.71 -14.43 0.58
N LYS A 252 18.55 -13.10 0.46
CA LYS A 252 17.50 -12.47 -0.34
C LYS A 252 17.69 -12.70 -1.84
N VAL A 253 18.92 -12.68 -2.32
CA VAL A 253 19.24 -13.03 -3.72
C VAL A 253 18.88 -14.49 -3.99
N TYR A 254 19.33 -15.41 -3.13
CA TYR A 254 18.99 -16.83 -3.25
C TYR A 254 17.47 -17.06 -3.23
N SER A 255 16.76 -16.44 -2.28
CA SER A 255 15.30 -16.47 -2.23
C SER A 255 14.65 -15.93 -3.51
N GLY A 256 15.20 -14.89 -4.13
CA GLY A 256 14.70 -14.35 -5.40
C GLY A 256 14.93 -15.28 -6.59
N VAL A 257 16.00 -16.08 -6.58
CA VAL A 257 16.21 -17.14 -7.58
C VAL A 257 15.18 -18.25 -7.41
N LEU A 258 14.99 -18.74 -6.17
CA LEU A 258 14.01 -19.77 -5.87
C LEU A 258 12.58 -19.33 -6.21
N GLU A 259 12.24 -18.07 -5.93
CA GLU A 259 10.94 -17.49 -6.26
C GLU A 259 10.59 -17.64 -7.73
N ARG A 260 11.54 -17.36 -8.63
CA ARG A 260 11.32 -17.47 -10.07
C ARG A 260 11.15 -18.92 -10.51
N ARG A 261 11.94 -19.83 -9.94
CA ARG A 261 11.83 -21.26 -10.23
C ARG A 261 10.48 -21.82 -9.77
N VAL A 262 10.05 -21.48 -8.56
CA VAL A 262 8.72 -21.85 -8.02
C VAL A 262 7.62 -21.22 -8.88
N ARG A 263 7.70 -19.93 -9.18
CA ARG A 263 6.68 -19.22 -9.96
C ARG A 263 6.44 -19.87 -11.33
N ARG A 264 7.49 -20.28 -12.04
CA ARG A 264 7.35 -20.94 -13.34
C ARG A 264 6.47 -22.20 -13.29
N ILE A 265 6.49 -22.92 -12.17
CA ILE A 265 5.72 -24.15 -11.96
C ILE A 265 4.28 -23.82 -11.54
N VAL A 266 4.12 -22.90 -10.57
CA VAL A 266 2.83 -22.70 -9.89
C VAL A 266 1.94 -21.65 -10.57
N GLU A 267 2.50 -20.65 -11.24
CA GLU A 267 1.74 -19.53 -11.83
C GLU A 267 0.65 -19.96 -12.82
N PRO A 268 0.88 -20.95 -13.73
CA PRO A 268 -0.17 -21.44 -14.63
C PRO A 268 -1.26 -22.22 -13.91
N ARG A 269 -0.98 -22.73 -12.70
CA ARG A 269 -1.93 -23.52 -11.93
C ARG A 269 -2.89 -22.63 -11.16
N ILE A 270 -2.42 -21.53 -10.55
CA ILE A 270 -3.22 -20.62 -9.68
C ILE A 270 -4.50 -20.15 -10.38
N GLN A 271 -5.65 -20.27 -9.71
CA GLN A 271 -6.95 -19.93 -10.29
C GLN A 271 -7.09 -18.43 -10.55
N GLU A 272 -8.01 -18.05 -11.43
CA GLU A 272 -8.16 -16.66 -11.87
C GLU A 272 -8.66 -15.73 -10.76
N GLU A 273 -9.44 -16.28 -9.82
CA GLU A 273 -10.00 -15.59 -8.66
C GLU A 273 -8.91 -15.00 -7.77
N GLN A 274 -7.70 -15.56 -7.74
CA GLN A 274 -6.56 -15.02 -7.01
C GLN A 274 -5.75 -14.06 -7.88
N CYS A 275 -5.83 -12.75 -7.57
CA CYS A 275 -5.13 -11.69 -8.29
C CYS A 275 -3.92 -11.08 -7.55
N GLY A 276 -3.77 -11.32 -6.25
CA GLY A 276 -2.69 -10.72 -5.46
C GLY A 276 -1.30 -11.21 -5.90
N PHE A 277 -0.32 -10.30 -5.97
CA PHE A 277 1.09 -10.61 -6.26
C PHE A 277 1.37 -11.39 -7.56
N ARG A 278 0.44 -11.34 -8.53
CA ARG A 278 0.59 -12.00 -9.84
C ARG A 278 0.90 -10.99 -10.96
N PRO A 279 1.69 -11.38 -11.97
CA PRO A 279 1.91 -10.55 -13.14
C PRO A 279 0.61 -10.34 -13.93
N GLY A 280 0.43 -9.13 -14.47
CA GLY A 280 -0.74 -8.78 -15.30
C GLY A 280 -2.06 -8.65 -14.54
N ARG A 281 -2.05 -8.74 -13.20
CA ARG A 281 -3.23 -8.68 -12.33
C ARG A 281 -3.14 -7.49 -11.38
N GLY A 282 -4.10 -6.58 -11.49
CA GLY A 282 -4.16 -5.36 -10.66
C GLY A 282 -5.28 -5.41 -9.62
N THR A 283 -5.30 -4.44 -8.71
CA THR A 283 -6.48 -4.23 -7.85
C THR A 283 -7.71 -3.81 -8.67
N VAL A 284 -7.49 -3.09 -9.78
CA VAL A 284 -8.56 -2.60 -10.68
C VAL A 284 -9.35 -3.77 -11.26
N ASP A 285 -8.70 -4.90 -11.57
CA ASP A 285 -9.33 -6.13 -12.08
C ASP A 285 -10.46 -6.62 -11.16
N GLN A 286 -10.15 -6.80 -9.87
CA GLN A 286 -11.11 -7.26 -8.87
C GLN A 286 -12.17 -6.22 -8.56
N LEU A 287 -11.76 -4.95 -8.46
CA LEU A 287 -12.67 -3.85 -8.23
C LEU A 287 -13.67 -3.67 -9.39
N TYR A 288 -13.21 -3.86 -10.63
CA TYR A 288 -14.03 -3.82 -11.83
C TYR A 288 -15.04 -4.96 -11.83
N THR A 289 -14.56 -6.19 -11.60
CA THR A 289 -15.42 -7.38 -11.50
C THR A 289 -16.53 -7.19 -10.48
N LEU A 290 -16.20 -6.76 -9.26
CA LEU A 290 -17.20 -6.48 -8.22
C LEU A 290 -18.15 -5.34 -8.61
N SER A 291 -17.62 -4.25 -9.18
CA SER A 291 -18.45 -3.13 -9.65
C SER A 291 -19.43 -3.55 -10.75
N ARG A 292 -19.05 -4.48 -11.63
CA ARG A 292 -19.92 -5.03 -12.68
C ARG A 292 -21.01 -5.91 -12.10
N VAL A 293 -20.67 -6.75 -11.12
CA VAL A 293 -21.66 -7.53 -10.35
C VAL A 293 -22.69 -6.60 -9.72
N PHE A 294 -22.27 -5.50 -9.08
CA PHE A 294 -23.17 -4.52 -8.45
C PHE A 294 -24.10 -3.86 -9.46
N GLU A 295 -23.54 -3.45 -10.60
CA GLU A 295 -24.29 -2.81 -11.66
C GLU A 295 -25.37 -3.75 -12.23
N GLY A 296 -25.00 -4.99 -12.53
CA GLY A 296 -25.92 -6.02 -13.03
C GLY A 296 -27.00 -6.39 -12.02
N ALA A 297 -26.60 -6.66 -10.77
CA ALA A 297 -27.52 -6.95 -9.67
C ALA A 297 -28.57 -5.86 -9.49
N TRP A 298 -28.13 -4.59 -9.47
CA TRP A 298 -29.05 -3.47 -9.35
C TRP A 298 -29.98 -3.34 -10.55
N GLU A 299 -29.44 -3.47 -11.77
CA GLU A 299 -30.19 -3.32 -13.02
C GLU A 299 -31.29 -4.38 -13.16
N PHE A 300 -30.99 -5.63 -12.85
CA PHE A 300 -31.90 -6.76 -12.99
C PHE A 300 -32.65 -7.12 -11.70
N ALA A 301 -32.55 -6.28 -10.67
CA ALA A 301 -33.19 -6.47 -9.36
C ALA A 301 -32.91 -7.85 -8.74
N GLN A 302 -31.65 -8.28 -8.84
CA GLN A 302 -31.16 -9.49 -8.22
C GLN A 302 -30.34 -9.12 -6.99
N PRO A 303 -30.65 -9.67 -5.80
CA PRO A 303 -29.88 -9.39 -4.62
C PRO A 303 -28.50 -10.04 -4.70
N VAL A 304 -27.51 -9.34 -4.15
CA VAL A 304 -26.14 -9.85 -4.01
C VAL A 304 -25.75 -9.78 -2.55
N HIS A 305 -25.48 -10.96 -1.98
CA HIS A 305 -25.01 -11.11 -0.63
C HIS A 305 -23.49 -11.29 -0.67
N MET A 306 -22.79 -10.56 0.19
CA MET A 306 -21.33 -10.56 0.26
C MET A 306 -20.83 -10.78 1.67
N CYS A 307 -19.73 -11.51 1.78
CA CYS A 307 -18.94 -11.59 3.00
C CYS A 307 -17.50 -11.18 2.69
N PHE A 308 -17.05 -10.09 3.31
CA PHE A 308 -15.66 -9.65 3.27
C PHE A 308 -14.91 -10.33 4.42
N VAL A 309 -14.07 -11.31 4.10
CA VAL A 309 -13.39 -12.15 5.10
C VAL A 309 -12.00 -11.58 5.40
N ASP A 310 -11.72 -11.33 6.68
CA ASP A 310 -10.38 -10.98 7.19
C ASP A 310 -9.81 -12.19 7.92
N LEU A 311 -8.57 -12.58 7.61
CA LEU A 311 -7.87 -13.66 8.30
C LEU A 311 -6.96 -13.12 9.41
N GLU A 312 -6.93 -13.80 10.55
CA GLU A 312 -6.10 -13.40 11.68
C GLU A 312 -4.61 -13.53 11.36
N LYS A 313 -3.94 -12.39 11.15
CA LYS A 313 -2.48 -12.29 10.97
C LYS A 313 -1.99 -13.31 9.94
N ALA A 314 -2.71 -13.44 8.82
CA ALA A 314 -2.60 -14.55 7.88
C ALA A 314 -1.16 -14.90 7.49
N PHE A 315 -0.36 -13.89 7.15
CA PHE A 315 1.03 -14.07 6.74
C PHE A 315 1.93 -14.64 7.84
N ASP A 316 1.70 -14.22 9.09
CA ASP A 316 2.50 -14.58 10.26
C ASP A 316 2.12 -15.97 10.81
N ARG A 317 0.95 -16.51 10.41
CA ARG A 317 0.40 -17.75 10.97
C ARG A 317 0.37 -18.96 10.03
N VAL A 318 0.78 -18.81 8.77
CA VAL A 318 0.83 -19.93 7.81
C VAL A 318 1.57 -21.14 8.40
N PRO A 319 0.91 -22.31 8.57
CA PRO A 319 1.58 -23.53 9.04
C PRO A 319 2.49 -24.08 7.96
N ARG A 320 3.79 -24.14 8.26
CA ARG A 320 4.81 -24.53 7.26
C ARG A 320 4.68 -25.99 6.82
N GLY A 321 4.31 -26.89 7.72
CA GLY A 321 4.07 -28.30 7.40
C GLY A 321 3.01 -28.46 6.30
N VAL A 322 1.85 -27.82 6.48
CA VAL A 322 0.78 -27.78 5.48
C VAL A 322 1.25 -27.13 4.18
N LEU A 323 1.96 -26.00 4.27
CA LEU A 323 2.51 -25.31 3.09
C LEU A 323 3.42 -26.21 2.24
N TRP A 324 4.21 -27.09 2.86
CA TRP A 324 5.05 -28.05 2.12
C TRP A 324 4.20 -29.07 1.35
N GLY A 325 3.08 -29.53 1.94
CA GLY A 325 2.08 -30.34 1.23
C GLY A 325 1.50 -29.59 0.03
N VAL A 326 1.05 -28.35 0.24
CA VAL A 326 0.53 -27.50 -0.84
C VAL A 326 1.55 -27.30 -1.96
N LEU A 327 2.83 -27.08 -1.65
CA LEU A 327 3.86 -26.97 -2.69
C LEU A 327 3.95 -28.23 -3.55
N ARG A 328 3.89 -29.41 -2.95
CA ARG A 328 3.91 -30.68 -3.69
C ARG A 328 2.67 -30.84 -4.57
N GLU A 329 1.48 -30.51 -4.07
CA GLU A 329 0.22 -30.50 -4.85
C GLU A 329 0.34 -29.60 -6.11
N TYR A 330 1.03 -28.47 -5.98
CA TYR A 330 1.26 -27.54 -7.09
C TYR A 330 2.48 -27.92 -7.96
N GLY A 331 3.06 -29.11 -7.75
CA GLY A 331 4.14 -29.65 -8.58
C GLY A 331 5.54 -29.19 -8.20
N VAL A 332 5.72 -28.58 -7.03
CA VAL A 332 7.05 -28.21 -6.51
C VAL A 332 7.58 -29.36 -5.65
N SER A 333 8.45 -30.17 -6.25
CA SER A 333 9.04 -31.36 -5.62
C SER A 333 10.58 -31.36 -5.68
N GLY A 334 11.18 -32.46 -5.24
CA GLY A 334 12.62 -32.73 -5.39
C GLY A 334 13.54 -31.68 -4.73
N PRO A 335 14.64 -31.27 -5.39
CA PRO A 335 15.57 -30.28 -4.85
C PRO A 335 14.97 -28.91 -4.60
N LEU A 336 13.95 -28.51 -5.36
CA LEU A 336 13.39 -27.17 -5.24
C LEU A 336 12.62 -27.00 -3.92
N ILE A 337 11.80 -27.98 -3.53
CA ILE A 337 11.14 -27.93 -2.22
C ILE A 337 12.15 -28.01 -1.07
N ARG A 338 13.22 -28.83 -1.20
CA ARG A 338 14.31 -28.89 -0.23
C ARG A 338 15.01 -27.53 -0.08
N ALA A 339 15.33 -26.88 -1.18
CA ALA A 339 15.94 -25.55 -1.20
C ALA A 339 15.03 -24.48 -0.55
N VAL A 340 13.72 -24.52 -0.82
CA VAL A 340 12.75 -23.64 -0.16
C VAL A 340 12.73 -23.91 1.35
N ARG A 341 12.61 -25.17 1.77
CA ARG A 341 12.59 -25.58 3.19
C ARG A 341 13.86 -25.17 3.94
N SER A 342 15.03 -25.27 3.31
CA SER A 342 16.31 -24.86 3.91
C SER A 342 16.28 -23.42 4.44
N LEU A 343 15.53 -22.53 3.78
CA LEU A 343 15.38 -21.14 4.20
C LEU A 343 14.43 -20.94 5.39
N TYR A 344 13.60 -21.94 5.73
CA TYR A 344 12.55 -21.85 6.75
C TYR A 344 12.76 -22.78 7.96
N ASP A 345 13.41 -23.95 7.81
CA ASP A 345 13.46 -25.00 8.85
C ASP A 345 14.14 -24.56 10.16
N ARG A 346 15.14 -23.67 10.10
CA ARG A 346 15.85 -23.15 11.29
C ARG A 346 15.77 -21.62 11.41
N CYS A 347 14.61 -21.05 11.07
CA CYS A 347 14.45 -19.60 11.14
C CYS A 347 14.64 -19.06 12.56
N GLN A 348 15.42 -18.00 12.66
CA GLN A 348 15.55 -17.17 13.85
C GLN A 348 15.14 -15.74 13.52
N SER A 349 14.65 -15.01 14.51
CA SER A 349 14.39 -13.59 14.40
C SER A 349 14.88 -12.85 15.63
N LEU A 350 15.22 -11.58 15.44
CA LEU A 350 15.46 -10.63 16.51
C LEU A 350 14.73 -9.34 16.19
N VAL A 351 14.33 -8.59 17.20
CA VAL A 351 13.62 -7.32 17.02
C VAL A 351 14.60 -6.16 17.06
N ARG A 352 14.45 -5.19 16.16
CA ARG A 352 15.23 -3.93 16.17
C ARG A 352 14.33 -2.71 16.30
N ILE A 353 14.53 -1.94 17.37
CA ILE A 353 13.78 -0.71 17.68
C ILE A 353 14.72 0.37 18.17
N ALA A 354 14.56 1.59 17.62
CA ALA A 354 15.35 2.77 17.98
C ALA A 354 16.88 2.56 17.92
N GLY A 355 17.36 1.59 17.14
CA GLY A 355 18.78 1.24 17.03
C GLY A 355 19.21 0.07 17.91
N SER A 356 18.45 -0.25 18.96
CA SER A 356 18.68 -1.39 19.84
C SER A 356 18.15 -2.69 19.24
N LYS A 357 18.82 -3.81 19.53
CA LYS A 357 18.47 -5.17 19.07
C LYS A 357 18.14 -6.04 20.28
N SER A 358 17.10 -6.87 20.18
CA SER A 358 16.81 -7.92 21.17
C SER A 358 17.74 -9.13 21.00
N ASN A 359 17.69 -10.04 21.96
CA ASN A 359 18.17 -11.41 21.74
C ASN A 359 17.33 -12.11 20.66
N SER A 360 17.95 -13.08 19.97
CA SER A 360 17.27 -13.89 18.96
C SER A 360 16.32 -14.91 19.59
N PHE A 361 15.27 -15.25 18.84
CA PHE A 361 14.31 -16.29 19.18
C PHE A 361 13.99 -17.15 17.93
N PRO A 362 13.62 -18.43 18.08
CA PRO A 362 13.21 -19.27 16.96
C PRO A 362 11.88 -18.80 16.37
N VAL A 363 11.63 -19.11 15.10
CA VAL A 363 10.37 -18.81 14.40
C VAL A 363 9.84 -20.09 13.76
N ARG A 364 8.76 -20.63 14.31
CA ARG A 364 8.21 -21.94 13.92
C ARG A 364 7.14 -21.86 12.83
N VAL A 365 6.30 -20.84 12.84
CA VAL A 365 5.22 -20.67 11.85
C VAL A 365 5.39 -19.42 11.00
N GLY A 366 4.51 -19.27 10.01
CA GLY A 366 4.43 -18.06 9.21
C GLY A 366 5.50 -17.92 8.15
N LEU A 367 5.29 -16.90 7.33
CA LEU A 367 6.18 -16.49 6.24
C LEU A 367 6.89 -15.19 6.59
N ARG A 368 8.10 -15.00 6.06
CA ARG A 368 8.94 -13.84 6.37
C ARG A 368 8.49 -12.62 5.55
N GLN A 369 7.93 -11.61 6.20
CA GLN A 369 7.41 -10.40 5.53
C GLN A 369 8.56 -9.50 5.06
N GLY A 370 8.88 -9.52 3.76
CA GLY A 370 10.03 -8.83 3.16
C GLY A 370 10.97 -9.74 2.36
N CYS A 371 10.72 -11.05 2.44
CA CYS A 371 11.30 -12.10 1.59
C CYS A 371 10.67 -12.06 0.19
N PRO A 372 11.47 -12.10 -0.90
CA PRO A 372 10.94 -12.17 -2.27
C PRO A 372 10.09 -13.41 -2.54
N LEU A 373 10.44 -14.56 -1.95
CA LEU A 373 9.73 -15.83 -2.14
C LEU A 373 8.40 -15.91 -1.37
N SER A 374 8.28 -15.25 -0.21
CA SER A 374 7.10 -15.41 0.65
C SER A 374 5.76 -15.03 -0.04
N PRO A 375 5.64 -13.97 -0.86
CA PRO A 375 4.40 -13.67 -1.56
C PRO A 375 3.86 -14.80 -2.44
N ILE A 376 4.71 -15.46 -3.24
CA ILE A 376 4.24 -16.56 -4.10
C ILE A 376 3.81 -17.77 -3.24
N LEU A 377 4.53 -18.07 -2.16
CA LEU A 377 4.15 -19.11 -1.20
C LEU A 377 2.82 -18.81 -0.51
N PHE A 378 2.56 -17.55 -0.21
CA PHE A 378 1.32 -17.14 0.43
C PHE A 378 0.12 -17.27 -0.50
N ILE A 379 0.23 -16.82 -1.75
CA ILE A 379 -0.91 -16.85 -2.67
C ILE A 379 -1.27 -18.26 -3.12
N ILE A 380 -0.31 -19.18 -3.26
CA ILE A 380 -0.64 -20.60 -3.57
C ILE A 380 -1.36 -21.25 -2.39
N PHE A 381 -1.01 -20.87 -1.16
CA PHE A 381 -1.64 -21.39 0.05
C PHE A 381 -3.09 -20.89 0.15
N MET A 382 -3.31 -19.59 -0.09
CA MET A 382 -4.66 -19.01 -0.17
C MET A 382 -5.47 -19.57 -1.34
N ASP A 383 -4.84 -19.79 -2.51
CA ASP A 383 -5.48 -20.40 -3.68
C ASP A 383 -5.92 -21.85 -3.36
N ARG A 384 -5.09 -22.64 -2.66
CA ARG A 384 -5.48 -23.97 -2.20
C ARG A 384 -6.68 -23.93 -1.25
N ILE A 385 -6.71 -23.00 -0.29
CA ILE A 385 -7.86 -22.84 0.61
C ILE A 385 -9.12 -22.52 -0.20
N SER A 386 -9.03 -21.58 -1.15
CA SER A 386 -10.13 -21.24 -2.05
C SER A 386 -10.61 -22.46 -2.85
N ARG A 387 -9.70 -23.23 -3.46
CA ARG A 387 -10.00 -24.51 -4.16
C ARG A 387 -10.81 -25.47 -3.29
N CYS A 388 -10.35 -25.72 -2.07
CA CYS A 388 -11.03 -26.65 -1.15
C CYS A 388 -12.39 -26.13 -0.67
N SER A 389 -12.67 -24.84 -0.80
CA SER A 389 -13.95 -24.23 -0.45
C SER A 389 -14.97 -24.17 -1.59
N HIS A 390 -14.63 -24.66 -2.79
CA HIS A 390 -15.52 -24.57 -3.95
C HIS A 390 -16.84 -25.30 -3.71
N GLY A 391 -17.92 -24.66 -4.17
CA GLY A 391 -19.28 -25.10 -3.97
C GLY A 391 -20.14 -25.10 -5.22
N VAL A 392 -21.47 -25.08 -5.04
CA VAL A 392 -22.47 -24.82 -6.10
C VAL A 392 -23.08 -23.40 -6.01
N GLU A 393 -22.71 -22.65 -4.98
CA GLU A 393 -23.13 -21.29 -4.65
C GLU A 393 -22.30 -20.22 -5.38
N GLY A 394 -22.84 -19.02 -5.52
CA GLY A 394 -22.19 -17.95 -6.26
C GLY A 394 -23.21 -17.03 -6.87
N ILE A 395 -22.71 -16.02 -7.60
CA ILE A 395 -23.56 -15.17 -8.44
C ILE A 395 -23.43 -15.64 -9.87
N ARG A 396 -24.56 -15.87 -10.53
CA ARG A 396 -24.60 -16.09 -11.98
C ARG A 396 -24.57 -14.74 -12.70
N PHE A 397 -23.60 -14.55 -13.58
CA PHE A 397 -23.45 -13.34 -14.39
C PHE A 397 -23.26 -13.75 -15.85
N GLY A 398 -24.35 -13.86 -16.59
CA GLY A 398 -24.37 -14.58 -17.86
C GLY A 398 -24.09 -16.07 -17.61
N ASP A 399 -23.17 -16.65 -18.38
CA ASP A 399 -22.72 -18.04 -18.20
C ASP A 399 -21.65 -18.19 -17.10
N LEU A 400 -21.17 -17.06 -16.57
CA LEU A 400 -20.15 -17.06 -15.54
C LEU A 400 -20.78 -17.28 -14.17
N ARG A 401 -20.03 -17.98 -13.32
CA ARG A 401 -20.34 -18.10 -11.90
C ARG A 401 -19.21 -17.55 -11.06
N ILE A 402 -19.52 -16.48 -10.32
CA ILE A 402 -18.57 -15.75 -9.50
C ILE A 402 -18.88 -16.05 -8.05
N ALA A 403 -18.09 -16.95 -7.44
CA ALA A 403 -18.26 -17.36 -6.05
C ALA A 403 -17.33 -16.59 -5.09
N SER A 404 -16.12 -16.23 -5.55
CA SER A 404 -15.17 -15.50 -4.73
C SER A 404 -14.23 -14.61 -5.53
N LEU A 405 -13.70 -13.58 -4.89
CA LEU A 405 -12.64 -12.71 -5.41
C LEU A 405 -11.54 -12.63 -4.35
N LEU A 406 -10.29 -12.94 -4.74
CA LEU A 406 -9.15 -12.95 -3.84
C LEU A 406 -8.07 -11.97 -4.31
N PHE A 407 -7.54 -11.20 -3.36
CA PHE A 407 -6.34 -10.40 -3.55
C PHE A 407 -5.41 -10.61 -2.36
N ALA A 408 -4.56 -11.63 -2.47
CA ALA A 408 -3.77 -12.14 -1.36
C ALA A 408 -4.65 -12.55 -0.17
N ASP A 409 -4.63 -11.79 0.94
CA ASP A 409 -5.42 -12.04 2.16
C ASP A 409 -6.82 -11.41 2.13
N ASP A 410 -7.07 -10.43 1.26
CA ASP A 410 -8.40 -9.83 1.10
C ASP A 410 -9.28 -10.80 0.28
N VAL A 411 -10.32 -11.36 0.91
CA VAL A 411 -11.26 -12.31 0.28
C VAL A 411 -12.68 -11.77 0.31
N VAL A 412 -13.39 -11.87 -0.81
CA VAL A 412 -14.82 -11.58 -0.91
C VAL A 412 -15.53 -12.84 -1.37
N LEU A 413 -16.47 -13.32 -0.56
CA LEU A 413 -17.41 -14.37 -0.96
C LEU A 413 -18.71 -13.74 -1.45
N LEU A 414 -19.30 -14.31 -2.49
CA LEU A 414 -20.43 -13.75 -3.24
C LEU A 414 -21.50 -14.82 -3.42
N ALA A 415 -22.77 -14.50 -3.16
CA ALA A 415 -23.88 -15.39 -3.45
C ALA A 415 -25.19 -14.65 -3.74
N SER A 416 -26.13 -15.32 -4.39
CA SER A 416 -27.46 -14.78 -4.70
C SER A 416 -28.42 -14.77 -3.50
N SER A 417 -28.14 -15.54 -2.43
CA SER A 417 -28.97 -15.59 -1.22
C SER A 417 -28.12 -15.64 0.05
N ALA A 418 -28.70 -15.22 1.18
CA ALA A 418 -28.05 -15.31 2.49
C ALA A 418 -27.71 -16.76 2.88
N ARG A 419 -28.58 -17.72 2.51
CA ARG A 419 -28.36 -19.15 2.76
C ARG A 419 -27.14 -19.66 2.00
N ASP A 420 -27.05 -19.35 0.71
CA ASP A 420 -25.94 -19.78 -0.13
C ASP A 420 -24.62 -19.11 0.29
N LEU A 421 -24.69 -17.86 0.75
CA LEU A 421 -23.53 -17.17 1.30
C LEU A 421 -23.05 -17.83 2.59
N GLN A 422 -23.97 -18.21 3.50
CA GLN A 422 -23.62 -18.94 4.73
C GLN A 422 -22.95 -20.28 4.40
N LEU A 423 -23.50 -21.06 3.46
CA LEU A 423 -22.88 -22.32 3.02
C LEU A 423 -21.47 -22.10 2.45
N SER A 424 -21.29 -21.05 1.63
CA SER A 424 -19.98 -20.69 1.09
C SER A 424 -18.99 -20.31 2.19
N LEU A 425 -19.45 -19.53 3.18
CA LEU A 425 -18.67 -19.13 4.33
C LEU A 425 -18.29 -20.31 5.22
N ASP A 426 -19.20 -21.26 5.45
CA ASP A 426 -18.95 -22.47 6.23
C ASP A 426 -17.89 -23.35 5.57
N ARG A 427 -17.97 -23.55 4.24
CA ARG A 427 -16.92 -24.30 3.51
C ARG A 427 -15.59 -23.58 3.54
N PHE A 428 -15.58 -22.26 3.39
CA PHE A 428 -14.36 -21.47 3.47
C PHE A 428 -13.75 -21.51 4.87
N ALA A 429 -14.57 -21.43 5.92
CA ALA A 429 -14.15 -21.55 7.30
C ALA A 429 -13.55 -22.93 7.58
N ALA A 430 -14.22 -24.02 7.17
CA ALA A 430 -13.71 -25.37 7.30
C ALA A 430 -12.38 -25.57 6.55
N ALA A 431 -12.25 -25.04 5.33
CA ALA A 431 -11.01 -25.08 4.57
C ALA A 431 -9.88 -24.29 5.24
N CYS A 432 -10.19 -23.12 5.84
CA CYS A 432 -9.24 -22.36 6.64
C CYS A 432 -8.77 -23.15 7.85
N GLU A 433 -9.69 -23.74 8.61
CA GLU A 433 -9.37 -24.52 9.82
C GLU A 433 -8.52 -25.75 9.49
N ALA A 434 -8.88 -26.49 8.44
CA ALA A 434 -8.07 -27.61 7.95
C ALA A 434 -6.66 -27.19 7.52
N ALA A 435 -6.51 -25.95 7.05
CA ALA A 435 -5.21 -25.37 6.72
C ALA A 435 -4.50 -24.70 7.92
N GLY A 436 -5.09 -24.74 9.12
CA GLY A 436 -4.57 -24.11 10.34
C GLY A 436 -4.66 -22.58 10.37
N MET A 437 -5.62 -22.02 9.63
CA MET A 437 -5.92 -20.59 9.56
C MET A 437 -7.20 -20.27 10.31
N ARG A 438 -7.35 -19.01 10.76
CA ARG A 438 -8.52 -18.55 11.49
C ARG A 438 -9.10 -17.27 10.88
N ILE A 439 -10.42 -17.24 10.72
CA ILE A 439 -11.18 -16.05 10.33
C ILE A 439 -11.30 -15.11 11.52
N SER A 440 -11.01 -13.82 11.28
CA SER A 440 -11.20 -12.74 12.24
C SER A 440 -12.65 -12.26 12.16
N THR A 441 -13.53 -12.86 12.95
CA THR A 441 -14.96 -12.49 13.04
C THR A 441 -15.20 -11.01 13.31
N SER A 442 -14.43 -10.41 14.21
CA SER A 442 -14.48 -8.97 14.55
C SER A 442 -14.07 -8.01 13.42
N LYS A 443 -13.45 -8.50 12.34
CA LYS A 443 -13.05 -7.68 11.18
C LYS A 443 -13.69 -8.12 9.88
N SER A 444 -14.34 -9.28 9.88
CA SER A 444 -15.07 -9.79 8.73
C SER A 444 -16.46 -9.18 8.77
N GLU A 445 -16.94 -8.69 7.64
CA GLU A 445 -18.20 -7.91 7.58
C GLU A 445 -19.08 -8.47 6.45
N ALA A 446 -20.38 -8.56 6.71
CA ALA A 446 -21.39 -8.92 5.72
C ALA A 446 -21.95 -7.64 5.07
N MET A 447 -22.29 -7.71 3.79
CA MET A 447 -22.98 -6.61 3.09
C MET A 447 -23.97 -7.19 2.08
N VAL A 448 -25.14 -6.56 1.96
CA VAL A 448 -26.15 -6.94 0.98
C VAL A 448 -26.38 -5.76 0.04
N LEU A 449 -26.32 -6.04 -1.26
CA LEU A 449 -26.83 -5.13 -2.27
C LEU A 449 -28.18 -5.65 -2.74
N ASP A 450 -29.23 -4.90 -2.41
CA ASP A 450 -30.59 -5.15 -2.86
C ASP A 450 -31.36 -3.81 -2.90
N ARG A 451 -32.44 -3.75 -3.68
CA ARG A 451 -33.34 -2.60 -3.77
C ARG A 451 -34.19 -2.43 -2.52
N LYS A 452 -34.35 -3.50 -1.75
CA LYS A 452 -34.97 -3.49 -0.42
C LYS A 452 -33.91 -3.73 0.64
N LYS A 453 -34.11 -3.20 1.83
CA LYS A 453 -33.27 -3.56 2.96
C LYS A 453 -33.55 -5.00 3.35
N VAL A 454 -32.50 -5.82 3.34
CA VAL A 454 -32.55 -7.24 3.68
C VAL A 454 -31.53 -7.50 4.78
N GLU A 455 -31.95 -8.18 5.84
CA GLU A 455 -31.06 -8.65 6.87
C GLU A 455 -30.33 -9.91 6.40
N CYS A 456 -29.03 -9.96 6.67
CA CYS A 456 -28.16 -11.09 6.38
C CYS A 456 -27.36 -11.41 7.63
N LEU A 457 -27.85 -12.41 8.36
CA LEU A 457 -27.21 -12.91 9.57
C LEU A 457 -26.25 -14.04 9.20
N LEU A 458 -24.97 -13.69 9.09
CA LEU A 458 -23.91 -14.67 8.87
C LEU A 458 -23.26 -15.05 10.20
N ARG A 459 -22.91 -16.33 10.35
CA ARG A 459 -22.21 -16.87 11.51
C ARG A 459 -20.93 -17.55 11.11
N VAL A 460 -19.93 -17.43 11.97
CA VAL A 460 -18.73 -18.29 11.92
C VAL A 460 -18.61 -18.88 13.32
N LYS A 461 -18.82 -20.19 13.43
CA LYS A 461 -19.04 -20.87 14.72
C LYS A 461 -20.25 -20.25 15.44
N GLU A 462 -20.05 -19.75 16.66
CA GLU A 462 -21.08 -19.15 17.50
C GLU A 462 -21.16 -17.62 17.35
N GLU A 463 -20.22 -17.00 16.62
CA GLU A 463 -20.15 -15.55 16.50
C GLU A 463 -20.86 -15.05 15.24
N ILE A 464 -21.65 -13.97 15.39
CA ILE A 464 -22.36 -13.31 14.30
C ILE A 464 -21.45 -12.24 13.68
N LEU A 465 -21.36 -12.24 12.35
CA LEU A 465 -20.62 -11.22 11.63
C LEU A 465 -21.45 -9.93 11.52
N PRO A 466 -20.86 -8.74 11.75
CA PRO A 466 -21.56 -7.48 11.59
C PRO A 466 -21.97 -7.25 10.12
N GLN A 467 -23.24 -6.88 9.91
CA GLN A 467 -23.72 -6.41 8.61
C GLN A 467 -23.49 -4.90 8.49
N VAL A 468 -22.89 -4.47 7.38
CA VAL A 468 -22.56 -3.07 7.09
C VAL A 468 -23.24 -2.57 5.81
N GLU A 469 -23.44 -1.26 5.73
CA GLU A 469 -23.97 -0.58 4.54
C GLU A 469 -22.86 -0.09 3.60
N GLU A 470 -21.62 -0.01 4.10
CA GLU A 470 -20.46 0.50 3.38
C GLU A 470 -19.22 -0.31 3.73
N PHE A 471 -18.47 -0.78 2.72
CA PHE A 471 -17.23 -1.53 2.93
C PHE A 471 -16.09 -1.02 2.05
N LYS A 472 -14.88 -0.93 2.60
CA LYS A 472 -13.69 -0.49 1.85
C LYS A 472 -12.88 -1.68 1.35
N TYR A 473 -13.15 -2.13 0.12
CA TYR A 473 -12.43 -3.22 -0.54
C TYR A 473 -11.31 -2.70 -1.46
N LEU A 474 -10.09 -3.24 -1.34
CA LEU A 474 -8.89 -2.86 -2.11
C LEU A 474 -8.68 -1.34 -2.26
N GLY A 475 -9.05 -0.60 -1.23
CA GLY A 475 -8.91 0.85 -1.19
C GLY A 475 -10.14 1.65 -1.63
N VAL A 476 -11.11 1.07 -2.35
CA VAL A 476 -12.34 1.70 -2.86
C VAL A 476 -13.52 1.40 -1.93
N LEU A 477 -14.37 2.40 -1.68
CA LEU A 477 -15.59 2.23 -0.89
C LEU A 477 -16.74 1.74 -1.78
N PHE A 478 -17.35 0.61 -1.41
CA PHE A 478 -18.59 0.11 -1.96
C PHE A 478 -19.73 0.34 -0.97
N THR A 479 -20.94 0.55 -1.48
CA THR A 479 -22.14 0.74 -0.67
C THR A 479 -23.20 -0.28 -1.04
N SER A 480 -24.09 -0.61 -0.11
CA SER A 480 -25.27 -1.46 -0.33
C SER A 480 -26.19 -0.96 -1.45
N GLU A 481 -26.18 0.35 -1.73
CA GLU A 481 -26.92 0.95 -2.85
C GLU A 481 -26.23 0.83 -4.21
N GLY A 482 -24.96 0.38 -4.24
CA GLY A 482 -24.12 0.30 -5.43
C GLY A 482 -23.80 1.65 -6.09
N ARG A 483 -23.72 2.71 -5.28
CA ARG A 483 -23.45 4.09 -5.73
C ARG A 483 -22.01 4.51 -5.43
N MET A 484 -21.35 5.14 -6.41
CA MET A 484 -19.93 5.55 -6.30
C MET A 484 -19.75 6.96 -5.74
N GLU A 485 -20.82 7.74 -5.58
CA GLU A 485 -20.75 9.14 -5.14
C GLU A 485 -20.04 9.30 -3.79
N ARG A 486 -20.31 8.41 -2.83
CA ARG A 486 -19.64 8.43 -1.52
C ARG A 486 -18.13 8.17 -1.63
N GLU A 487 -17.71 7.28 -2.52
CA GLU A 487 -16.29 7.03 -2.77
C GLU A 487 -15.60 8.26 -3.35
N ILE A 488 -16.23 8.92 -4.34
CA ILE A 488 -15.67 10.11 -4.97
C ILE A 488 -15.51 11.23 -3.94
N ASP A 489 -16.50 11.39 -3.06
CA ASP A 489 -16.49 12.39 -1.99
C ASP A 489 -15.36 12.12 -1.00
N ARG A 490 -15.17 10.85 -0.64
CA ARG A 490 -14.06 10.41 0.21
C ARG A 490 -12.70 10.71 -0.43
N ARG A 491 -12.55 10.53 -1.75
CA ARG A 491 -11.31 10.85 -2.50
C ARG A 491 -11.04 12.35 -2.55
N ILE A 492 -12.08 13.15 -2.81
CA ILE A 492 -11.99 14.62 -2.75
C ILE A 492 -11.60 15.06 -1.33
N GLY A 493 -12.19 14.47 -0.29
CA GLY A 493 -11.84 14.76 1.10
C GLY A 493 -10.39 14.39 1.44
N ALA A 494 -9.91 13.24 0.96
CA ALA A 494 -8.52 12.81 1.14
C ALA A 494 -7.52 13.75 0.44
N ALA A 495 -7.81 14.15 -0.79
CA ALA A 495 -6.99 15.12 -1.54
C ALA A 495 -7.01 16.51 -0.88
N SER A 496 -8.17 16.95 -0.39
CA SER A 496 -8.33 18.20 0.36
C SER A 496 -7.53 18.18 1.67
N THR A 497 -7.41 17.02 2.32
CA THR A 497 -6.55 16.85 3.50
C THR A 497 -5.08 17.02 3.13
N VAL A 498 -4.61 16.44 2.02
CA VAL A 498 -3.25 16.66 1.52
C VAL A 498 -2.98 18.16 1.30
N MET A 499 -3.89 18.84 0.62
CA MET A 499 -3.80 20.28 0.36
C MET A 499 -3.71 21.08 1.66
N ARG A 500 -4.60 20.82 2.62
CA ARG A 500 -4.64 21.51 3.92
C ARG A 500 -3.37 21.29 4.73
N THR A 501 -2.83 20.08 4.78
CA THR A 501 -1.60 19.77 5.52
C THR A 501 -0.36 20.45 4.93
N LEU A 502 -0.30 20.59 3.60
CA LEU A 502 0.84 21.20 2.91
C LEU A 502 0.64 22.69 2.60
N HIS A 503 -0.53 23.24 2.87
CA HIS A 503 -0.90 24.59 2.49
C HIS A 503 0.15 25.63 2.91
N ARG A 504 0.35 25.80 4.22
CA ARG A 504 1.21 26.83 4.80
C ARG A 504 2.70 26.56 4.64
N SER A 505 3.09 25.28 4.63
CA SER A 505 4.50 24.87 4.62
C SER A 505 5.08 24.73 3.23
N VAL A 506 4.24 24.63 2.20
CA VAL A 506 4.68 24.33 0.83
C VAL A 506 3.90 25.12 -0.21
N VAL A 507 2.58 24.94 -0.27
CA VAL A 507 1.81 25.34 -1.48
C VAL A 507 1.80 26.86 -1.67
N VAL A 508 1.64 27.63 -0.59
CA VAL A 508 1.63 29.11 -0.67
C VAL A 508 2.99 29.76 -0.40
N LYS A 509 4.06 28.97 -0.25
CA LYS A 509 5.41 29.49 0.02
C LYS A 509 6.00 30.15 -1.21
N ARG A 510 6.51 31.37 -1.08
CA ARG A 510 7.04 32.14 -2.21
C ARG A 510 8.42 31.64 -2.63
N GLU A 511 9.18 31.13 -1.68
CA GLU A 511 10.55 30.62 -1.84
C GLU A 511 10.58 29.29 -2.61
N LEU A 512 9.45 28.58 -2.68
CA LEU A 512 9.30 27.34 -3.43
C LEU A 512 8.83 27.61 -4.86
N SER A 513 9.55 27.05 -5.82
CA SER A 513 9.22 27.17 -7.24
C SER A 513 7.85 26.54 -7.56
N ARG A 514 7.18 27.08 -8.59
CA ARG A 514 5.97 26.46 -9.16
C ARG A 514 6.24 25.00 -9.57
N LYS A 515 7.43 24.71 -10.09
CA LYS A 515 7.87 23.35 -10.46
C LYS A 515 7.87 22.39 -9.26
N ALA A 516 8.42 22.79 -8.10
CA ALA A 516 8.41 21.98 -6.89
C ALA A 516 6.98 21.72 -6.38
N LYS A 517 6.13 22.76 -6.39
CA LYS A 517 4.71 22.65 -5.99
C LYS A 517 3.91 21.73 -6.91
N LEU A 518 4.10 21.85 -8.22
CA LEU A 518 3.46 21.00 -9.22
C LEU A 518 3.95 19.55 -9.17
N SER A 519 5.22 19.32 -8.77
CA SER A 519 5.72 17.97 -8.52
C SER A 519 4.94 17.25 -7.41
N ILE A 520 4.58 17.99 -6.35
CA ILE A 520 3.74 17.48 -5.25
C ILE A 520 2.30 17.24 -5.71
N TYR A 521 1.74 18.16 -6.51
CA TYR A 521 0.43 17.98 -7.13
C TYR A 521 0.38 16.66 -7.92
N ARG A 522 1.34 16.45 -8.83
CA ARG A 522 1.41 15.26 -9.69
C ARG A 522 1.69 13.96 -8.91
N SER A 523 2.51 14.01 -7.86
CA SER A 523 3.00 12.80 -7.15
C SER A 523 2.19 12.42 -5.92
N ILE A 524 1.38 13.34 -5.37
CA ILE A 524 0.60 13.11 -4.15
C ILE A 524 -0.87 13.45 -4.38
N PHE A 525 -1.17 14.67 -4.79
CA PHE A 525 -2.56 15.14 -4.85
C PHE A 525 -3.37 14.36 -5.89
N VAL A 526 -2.89 14.29 -7.13
CA VAL A 526 -3.57 13.59 -8.23
C VAL A 526 -3.79 12.10 -7.91
N PRO A 527 -2.77 11.30 -7.54
CA PRO A 527 -2.97 9.89 -7.21
C PRO A 527 -3.91 9.66 -6.01
N THR A 528 -3.94 10.59 -5.05
CA THR A 528 -4.86 10.50 -3.90
C THR A 528 -6.31 10.68 -4.35
N LEU A 529 -6.55 11.60 -5.28
CA LEU A 529 -7.88 11.93 -5.80
C LEU A 529 -8.38 10.89 -6.82
N THR A 530 -7.50 10.39 -7.69
CA THR A 530 -7.90 9.55 -8.83
C THR A 530 -7.81 8.05 -8.59
N TYR A 531 -7.44 7.56 -7.41
CA TYR A 531 -7.40 6.10 -7.21
C TYR A 531 -8.79 5.47 -7.40
N GLY A 532 -8.90 4.49 -8.31
CA GLY A 532 -10.15 3.78 -8.63
C GLY A 532 -11.06 4.48 -9.65
N HIS A 533 -10.61 5.59 -10.23
CA HIS A 533 -11.39 6.37 -11.21
C HIS A 533 -11.73 5.64 -12.51
N GLU A 534 -10.99 4.58 -12.84
CA GLU A 534 -11.25 3.70 -13.96
C GLU A 534 -12.68 3.15 -13.94
N LEU A 535 -13.30 3.05 -12.75
CA LEU A 535 -14.63 2.49 -12.50
C LEU A 535 -15.74 3.55 -12.48
N TRP A 536 -15.39 4.84 -12.48
CA TRP A 536 -16.36 5.89 -12.20
C TRP A 536 -17.29 6.18 -13.37
N VAL A 537 -18.60 6.13 -13.13
CA VAL A 537 -19.60 6.77 -14.00
C VAL A 537 -19.75 8.23 -13.59
N MET A 538 -19.21 9.15 -14.38
CA MET A 538 -19.18 10.57 -14.00
C MET A 538 -20.44 11.33 -14.45
N THR A 539 -21.21 11.84 -13.49
CA THR A 539 -22.28 12.81 -13.74
C THR A 539 -21.71 14.23 -13.95
N LYS A 540 -22.52 15.17 -14.46
CA LYS A 540 -22.14 16.60 -14.53
C LYS A 540 -21.72 17.13 -13.16
N ARG A 541 -22.51 16.84 -12.10
CA ARG A 541 -22.21 17.21 -10.71
C ARG A 541 -20.86 16.66 -10.25
N THR A 542 -20.60 15.38 -10.51
CA THR A 542 -19.33 14.72 -10.14
C THR A 542 -18.14 15.37 -10.83
N ARG A 543 -18.24 15.64 -12.14
CA ARG A 543 -17.19 16.34 -12.90
C ARG A 543 -16.89 17.72 -12.31
N SER A 544 -17.91 18.53 -12.03
CA SER A 544 -17.75 19.85 -11.41
C SER A 544 -17.03 19.79 -10.06
N ARG A 545 -17.33 18.78 -9.23
CA ARG A 545 -16.69 18.61 -7.91
C ARG A 545 -15.21 18.22 -8.03
N VAL A 546 -14.88 17.31 -8.94
CA VAL A 546 -13.47 16.93 -9.21
C VAL A 546 -12.69 18.13 -9.74
N GLN A 547 -13.27 18.90 -10.66
CA GLN A 547 -12.67 20.13 -11.16
C GLN A 547 -12.49 21.18 -10.06
N ALA A 548 -13.48 21.37 -9.18
CA ALA A 548 -13.36 22.28 -8.05
C ALA A 548 -12.21 21.86 -7.11
N ALA A 549 -12.07 20.56 -6.83
CA ALA A 549 -10.98 20.03 -6.03
C ALA A 549 -9.61 20.29 -6.68
N GLU A 550 -9.46 20.01 -7.98
CA GLU A 550 -8.25 20.33 -8.75
C GLU A 550 -7.91 21.82 -8.67
N MET A 551 -8.87 22.67 -9.02
CA MET A 551 -8.66 24.12 -9.08
C MET A 551 -8.38 24.72 -7.70
N SER A 552 -8.85 24.10 -6.63
CA SER A 552 -8.51 24.51 -5.27
C SER A 552 -6.98 24.42 -5.01
N PHE A 553 -6.30 23.44 -5.61
CA PHE A 553 -4.84 23.31 -5.49
C PHE A 553 -4.14 24.28 -6.45
N LEU A 554 -4.50 24.26 -7.73
CA LEU A 554 -3.82 25.02 -8.79
C LEU A 554 -3.89 26.53 -8.56
N ARG A 555 -5.05 27.07 -8.14
CA ARG A 555 -5.19 28.50 -7.80
C ARG A 555 -4.19 28.94 -6.73
N ARG A 556 -3.99 28.11 -5.69
CA ARG A 556 -3.06 28.42 -4.61
C ARG A 556 -1.60 28.35 -5.04
N VAL A 557 -1.27 27.48 -6.00
CA VAL A 557 0.06 27.44 -6.62
C VAL A 557 0.31 28.71 -7.44
N ALA A 558 -0.70 29.17 -8.18
CA ALA A 558 -0.65 30.40 -8.96
C ALA A 558 -0.69 31.68 -8.10
N GLY A 559 -1.11 31.58 -6.83
CA GLY A 559 -1.30 32.73 -5.94
C GLY A 559 -2.63 33.45 -6.15
N LEU A 560 -3.58 32.81 -6.83
CA LEU A 560 -4.87 33.37 -7.20
C LEU A 560 -5.97 33.00 -6.21
N SER A 561 -6.88 33.93 -5.99
CA SER A 561 -8.13 33.77 -5.25
C SER A 561 -9.31 33.52 -6.20
N LEU A 562 -10.51 33.33 -5.64
CA LEU A 562 -11.74 33.34 -6.44
C LEU A 562 -12.17 34.76 -6.84
N ARG A 563 -11.71 35.79 -6.11
CA ARG A 563 -12.04 37.20 -6.39
C ARG A 563 -11.37 37.72 -7.65
N ASP A 564 -10.27 37.09 -8.06
CA ASP A 564 -9.49 37.49 -9.23
C ASP A 564 -10.20 37.12 -10.56
N ARG A 565 -11.29 36.32 -10.49
CA ARG A 565 -12.16 35.95 -11.62
C ARG A 565 -11.43 35.35 -12.84
N VAL A 566 -10.20 34.86 -12.68
CA VAL A 566 -9.43 34.19 -13.74
C VAL A 566 -10.07 32.85 -14.11
N ARG A 567 -10.22 32.59 -15.42
CA ARG A 567 -10.77 31.33 -15.96
C ARG A 567 -9.90 30.12 -15.60
N SER A 568 -10.53 28.97 -15.36
CA SER A 568 -9.81 27.75 -14.98
C SER A 568 -8.90 27.22 -16.09
N SER A 569 -9.26 27.42 -17.36
CA SER A 569 -8.42 27.10 -18.53
C SER A 569 -7.12 27.90 -18.52
N ALA A 570 -7.21 29.23 -18.36
CA ALA A 570 -6.05 30.12 -18.32
C ALA A 570 -5.06 29.74 -17.20
N ILE A 571 -5.55 29.39 -16.01
CA ILE A 571 -4.68 28.95 -14.89
C ILE A 571 -3.94 27.65 -15.23
N ARG A 572 -4.62 26.72 -15.91
CA ARG A 572 -4.01 25.45 -16.32
C ARG A 572 -2.94 25.66 -17.38
N GLU A 573 -3.21 26.53 -18.34
CA GLU A 573 -2.28 26.95 -19.39
C GLU A 573 -1.04 27.63 -18.79
N GLU A 574 -1.23 28.62 -17.92
CA GLU A 574 -0.14 29.32 -17.20
C GLU A 574 0.76 28.35 -16.41
N LEU A 575 0.16 27.33 -15.80
CA LEU A 575 0.89 26.34 -15.01
C LEU A 575 1.42 25.15 -15.83
N GLY A 576 1.10 25.04 -17.12
CA GLY A 576 1.43 23.87 -17.95
C GLY A 576 0.86 22.56 -17.38
N VAL A 577 -0.41 22.58 -16.97
CA VAL A 577 -1.10 21.44 -16.35
C VAL A 577 -2.33 21.05 -17.18
N GLU A 578 -2.38 19.81 -17.63
CA GLU A 578 -3.57 19.24 -18.26
C GLU A 578 -4.73 19.12 -17.25
N SER A 579 -5.96 19.32 -17.72
CA SER A 579 -7.18 19.09 -16.93
C SER A 579 -7.22 17.66 -16.36
N LEU A 580 -7.41 17.56 -15.05
CA LEU A 580 -7.54 16.28 -14.36
C LEU A 580 -8.70 15.43 -14.90
N LEU A 581 -9.78 16.06 -15.36
CA LEU A 581 -10.90 15.34 -15.98
C LEU A 581 -10.46 14.64 -17.28
N LEU A 582 -9.62 15.28 -18.10
CA LEU A 582 -9.08 14.66 -19.32
C LEU A 582 -8.22 13.46 -18.99
N ARG A 583 -7.37 13.59 -17.96
CA ARG A 583 -6.56 12.48 -17.48
C ARG A 583 -7.42 11.31 -16.99
N ILE A 584 -8.53 11.59 -16.30
CA ILE A 584 -9.45 10.56 -15.83
C ILE A 584 -10.12 9.85 -17.00
N GLU A 585 -10.68 10.61 -17.93
CA GLU A 585 -11.37 10.11 -19.11
C GLU A 585 -10.43 9.27 -20.00
N ARG A 586 -9.18 9.72 -20.18
CA ARG A 586 -8.13 8.96 -20.87
C ARG A 586 -7.85 7.61 -20.21
N SER A 587 -7.78 7.57 -18.88
CA SER A 587 -7.54 6.32 -18.15
C SER A 587 -8.70 5.34 -18.29
N GLN A 588 -9.95 5.84 -18.27
CA GLN A 588 -11.15 5.01 -18.43
C GLN A 588 -11.23 4.37 -19.82
N MET A 589 -10.96 5.14 -20.89
CA MET A 589 -10.88 4.58 -22.24
C MET A 589 -9.67 3.65 -22.42
N GLY A 590 -8.54 3.95 -21.78
CA GLY A 590 -7.38 3.06 -21.73
C GLY A 590 -7.70 1.72 -21.04
N TRP A 591 -8.50 1.76 -19.96
CA TRP A 591 -8.99 0.58 -19.26
C TRP A 591 -9.96 -0.23 -20.12
N LEU A 592 -10.88 0.41 -20.85
CA LEU A 592 -11.73 -0.27 -21.84
C LEU A 592 -10.89 -1.06 -22.84
N GLY A 593 -9.87 -0.44 -23.44
CA GLY A 593 -8.97 -1.16 -24.34
C GLY A 593 -8.27 -2.33 -23.68
N HIS A 594 -7.91 -2.21 -22.39
CA HIS A 594 -7.33 -3.33 -21.66
C HIS A 594 -8.32 -4.50 -21.51
N LEU A 595 -9.58 -4.23 -21.18
CA LEU A 595 -10.65 -5.24 -21.06
C LEU A 595 -10.90 -5.97 -22.39
N VAL A 596 -11.03 -5.23 -23.49
CA VAL A 596 -11.26 -5.79 -24.83
C VAL A 596 -10.15 -6.76 -25.22
N ARG A 597 -8.89 -6.38 -24.96
CA ARG A 597 -7.70 -7.17 -25.27
C ARG A 597 -7.37 -8.26 -24.26
N MET A 598 -8.17 -8.44 -23.20
CA MET A 598 -7.90 -9.50 -22.23
C MET A 598 -8.08 -10.88 -22.89
N PRO A 599 -7.13 -11.82 -22.71
CA PRO A 599 -7.27 -13.16 -23.23
C PRO A 599 -8.47 -13.88 -22.57
N PRO A 600 -9.05 -14.90 -23.25
CA PRO A 600 -10.09 -15.74 -22.67
C PRO A 600 -9.68 -16.33 -21.31
N GLY A 601 -10.65 -16.47 -20.42
CA GLY A 601 -10.45 -16.95 -19.05
C GLY A 601 -10.02 -15.88 -18.05
N ARG A 602 -9.78 -14.63 -18.48
CA ARG A 602 -9.56 -13.49 -17.57
C ARG A 602 -10.89 -12.97 -17.06
N LEU A 603 -11.13 -13.09 -15.75
CA LEU A 603 -12.44 -12.81 -15.14
C LEU A 603 -12.98 -11.40 -15.46
N PRO A 604 -12.20 -10.30 -15.38
CA PRO A 604 -12.71 -8.97 -15.73
C PRO A 604 -13.13 -8.84 -17.20
N GLY A 605 -12.41 -9.52 -18.11
CA GLY A 605 -12.70 -9.53 -19.54
C GLY A 605 -13.96 -10.36 -19.84
N GLU A 606 -14.10 -11.52 -19.20
CA GLU A 606 -15.32 -12.33 -19.32
C GLU A 606 -16.55 -11.58 -18.79
N VAL A 607 -16.43 -10.93 -17.62
CA VAL A 607 -17.52 -10.13 -17.02
C VAL A 607 -17.84 -8.87 -17.83
N PHE A 608 -16.88 -8.32 -18.57
CA PHE A 608 -17.12 -7.22 -19.51
C PHE A 608 -17.98 -7.66 -20.70
N ARG A 609 -17.72 -8.86 -21.25
CA ARG A 609 -18.47 -9.43 -22.39
C ARG A 609 -19.81 -10.01 -21.97
N ALA A 610 -19.91 -10.53 -20.76
CA ALA A 610 -21.13 -11.14 -20.24
C ALA A 610 -22.25 -10.12 -19.98
N CYS A 611 -23.49 -10.58 -20.18
CA CYS A 611 -24.70 -9.87 -19.82
C CYS A 611 -25.37 -10.56 -18.63
N PRO A 612 -25.76 -9.83 -17.56
CA PRO A 612 -26.53 -10.43 -16.49
C PRO A 612 -27.88 -10.95 -17.01
N SER A 613 -28.32 -12.09 -16.50
CA SER A 613 -29.59 -12.71 -16.86
C SER A 613 -30.73 -12.15 -16.00
N GLY A 614 -31.93 -11.95 -16.55
CA GLY A 614 -33.12 -11.59 -15.77
C GLY A 614 -34.02 -10.56 -16.46
N LYS A 615 -35.17 -10.25 -15.84
CA LYS A 615 -36.09 -9.21 -16.31
C LYS A 615 -35.78 -7.87 -15.63
N ARG A 616 -35.63 -6.82 -16.43
CA ARG A 616 -35.45 -5.47 -15.90
C ARG A 616 -36.79 -4.95 -15.34
N PRO A 617 -36.80 -4.39 -14.13
CA PRO A 617 -37.98 -3.74 -13.58
C PRO A 617 -38.27 -2.42 -14.31
N PRO A 618 -39.52 -1.91 -14.23
CA PRO A 618 -39.92 -0.66 -14.87
C PRO A 618 -39.15 0.55 -14.31
N GLY A 619 -38.96 1.56 -15.16
CA GLY A 619 -38.28 2.82 -14.84
C GLY A 619 -36.96 3.02 -15.58
N ARG A 620 -36.39 4.23 -15.46
CA ARG A 620 -35.12 4.57 -16.11
C ARG A 620 -33.95 3.84 -15.43
N PRO A 621 -33.18 3.01 -16.15
CA PRO A 621 -32.02 2.33 -15.58
C PRO A 621 -30.89 3.32 -15.26
N ARG A 622 -30.02 2.95 -14.32
CA ARG A 622 -28.77 3.68 -14.08
C ARG A 622 -27.87 3.56 -15.31
N THR A 623 -27.10 4.59 -15.61
CA THR A 623 -26.12 4.55 -16.69
C THR A 623 -25.04 3.52 -16.36
N ARG A 624 -24.85 2.55 -17.25
CA ARG A 624 -23.80 1.54 -17.13
C ARG A 624 -22.43 2.15 -17.31
N TRP A 625 -21.40 1.53 -16.74
CA TRP A 625 -20.03 1.93 -17.01
C TRP A 625 -19.70 1.82 -18.50
N ARG A 626 -20.12 0.73 -19.16
CA ARG A 626 -19.89 0.50 -20.60
C ARG A 626 -20.53 1.61 -21.43
N ASP A 627 -21.81 1.91 -21.23
CA ASP A 627 -22.54 2.97 -21.95
C ASP A 627 -21.88 4.35 -21.73
N TYR A 628 -21.41 4.62 -20.50
CA TYR A 628 -20.70 5.85 -20.19
C TYR A 628 -19.39 5.97 -20.96
N VAL A 629 -18.56 4.92 -21.00
CA VAL A 629 -17.28 4.95 -21.70
C VAL A 629 -17.45 4.92 -23.21
N SER A 630 -18.45 4.20 -23.74
CA SER A 630 -18.77 4.23 -25.18
C SER A 630 -19.18 5.64 -25.63
N ARG A 631 -20.06 6.30 -24.85
CA ARG A 631 -20.41 7.69 -25.12
C ARG A 631 -19.21 8.63 -24.99
N LEU A 632 -18.32 8.39 -24.02
CA LEU A 632 -17.10 9.16 -23.87
C LEU A 632 -16.16 9.00 -25.07
N ALA A 633 -16.00 7.78 -25.59
CA ALA A 633 -15.20 7.50 -26.78
C ALA A 633 -15.78 8.20 -28.02
N TRP A 634 -17.09 8.15 -28.21
CA TRP A 634 -17.76 8.92 -29.25
C TRP A 634 -17.51 10.43 -29.10
N GLU A 635 -17.79 10.99 -27.92
CA GLU A 635 -17.67 12.43 -27.64
C GLU A 635 -16.23 12.97 -27.75
N ARG A 636 -15.21 12.11 -27.61
CA ARG A 636 -13.79 12.52 -27.52
C ARG A 636 -12.96 12.09 -28.70
N LEU A 637 -13.25 10.93 -29.27
CA LEU A 637 -12.47 10.29 -30.32
C LEU A 637 -13.27 10.14 -31.62
N GLY A 638 -14.58 10.41 -31.60
CA GLY A 638 -15.45 10.22 -32.76
C GLY A 638 -15.68 8.76 -33.13
N ILE A 639 -15.34 7.80 -32.26
CA ILE A 639 -15.47 6.37 -32.52
C ILE A 639 -16.91 5.92 -32.24
N PRO A 640 -17.66 5.43 -33.24
CA PRO A 640 -19.00 4.89 -33.05
C PRO A 640 -19.00 3.72 -32.04
N PRO A 641 -20.08 3.54 -31.24
CA PRO A 641 -20.15 2.45 -30.26
C PRO A 641 -19.98 1.04 -30.83
N ASP A 642 -20.37 0.83 -32.10
CA ASP A 642 -20.28 -0.41 -32.86
C ASP A 642 -18.85 -0.72 -33.33
N GLU A 643 -18.05 0.28 -33.69
CA GLU A 643 -16.63 0.13 -34.06
C GLU A 643 -15.69 0.15 -32.85
N LEU A 644 -16.19 0.56 -31.67
CA LEU A 644 -15.36 0.83 -30.51
C LEU A 644 -14.53 -0.37 -30.04
N GLU A 645 -15.09 -1.57 -30.07
CA GLU A 645 -14.35 -2.76 -29.63
C GLU A 645 -13.26 -3.16 -30.63
N GLU A 646 -13.48 -2.99 -31.92
CA GLU A 646 -12.48 -3.22 -32.95
C GLU A 646 -11.29 -2.26 -32.77
N VAL A 647 -11.56 -0.96 -32.71
CA VAL A 647 -10.53 0.07 -32.50
C VAL A 647 -9.83 -0.12 -31.14
N ALA A 648 -10.57 -0.50 -30.10
CA ALA A 648 -10.00 -0.77 -28.79
C ALA A 648 -9.17 -2.06 -28.74
N GLY A 649 -9.42 -3.01 -29.65
CA GLY A 649 -8.61 -4.20 -29.87
C GLY A 649 -7.21 -3.86 -30.37
N GLU A 650 -7.08 -2.80 -31.16
CA GLU A 650 -5.81 -2.32 -31.70
C GLU A 650 -5.05 -1.42 -30.71
N ARG A 651 -4.08 -2.00 -30.01
CA ARG A 651 -3.34 -1.31 -28.93
C ARG A 651 -2.69 -0.01 -29.38
N GLU A 652 -1.99 -0.01 -30.50
CA GLU A 652 -1.23 1.15 -30.97
C GLU A 652 -2.14 2.26 -31.51
N VAL A 653 -3.25 1.89 -32.17
CA VAL A 653 -4.26 2.84 -32.64
C VAL A 653 -4.93 3.52 -31.46
N LEU A 654 -5.48 2.76 -30.51
CA LEU A 654 -6.10 3.34 -29.32
C LEU A 654 -5.09 4.18 -28.52
N ALA A 655 -3.86 3.71 -28.34
CA ALA A 655 -2.84 4.48 -27.63
C ALA A 655 -2.51 5.81 -28.33
N SER A 656 -2.47 5.82 -29.66
CA SER A 656 -2.25 7.02 -30.47
C SER A 656 -3.42 8.00 -30.33
N LEU A 657 -4.66 7.52 -30.49
CA LEU A 657 -5.88 8.32 -30.29
C LEU A 657 -5.95 8.93 -28.88
N LEU A 658 -5.62 8.16 -27.85
CA LEU A 658 -5.58 8.64 -26.47
C LEU A 658 -4.46 9.68 -26.20
N ARG A 659 -3.35 9.62 -26.93
CA ARG A 659 -2.28 10.64 -26.89
C ARG A 659 -2.69 11.92 -27.61
N LEU A 660 -3.45 11.79 -28.69
CA LEU A 660 -3.91 12.90 -29.52
C LEU A 660 -5.09 13.67 -28.92
N LEU A 661 -5.78 13.13 -27.91
CA LEU A 661 -6.89 13.79 -27.20
C LEU A 661 -6.61 15.26 -26.80
N PRO A 662 -7.33 16.26 -27.37
CA PRO A 662 -7.49 17.61 -26.83
C PRO A 662 -8.85 17.75 -26.09
N PRO A 663 -9.12 18.89 -25.41
CA PRO A 663 -10.37 19.08 -24.68
C PRO A 663 -11.60 19.22 -25.62
N ARG A 664 -12.78 18.84 -25.12
CA ARG A 664 -14.10 19.23 -25.63
C ARG A 664 -14.14 20.77 -25.74
N PRO A 665 -14.55 21.37 -26.87
CA PRO A 665 -15.02 22.75 -26.87
C PRO A 665 -16.25 22.87 -25.95
N ASP A 666 -16.37 23.96 -25.20
CA ASP A 666 -17.56 24.26 -24.38
C ASP A 666 -18.81 24.34 -25.29
N PRO A 667 -19.97 23.78 -24.90
CA PRO A 667 -21.24 24.28 -25.38
C PRO A 667 -21.64 25.49 -24.52
N GLY A 668 -21.09 26.67 -24.81
CA GLY A 668 -21.57 27.97 -24.31
C GLY A 668 -21.38 28.29 -22.83
#